data_AF-A0A0G4K758-F1
#
_entry.id   AF-A0A0G4K758-F1
#
_cell.length_a   1.000
_cell.length_b   1.000
_cell.length_c   1.000
_cell.angle_alpha   90.00
_cell.angle_beta   90.00
_cell.angle_gamma   90.00
#
_symmetry.space_group_name_H-M   'P 1'
#
loop_
_entity.id
_entity.type
_entity.pdbx_description
1 polymer ?
#
loop_
_entity_poly.entity_id
_entity_poly.type
_entity_poly.pdbx_seq_one_letter_code
_entity_poly.pdbx_strand_id
1 'polypeptide(L)'
;MGSIESHIKKVTNNKDISNEIRHTIEDYVYLKTDEVPERVHSIMNRNDFDAFINDLSKCRQDERESYKRLLILYIHNNYEYRENNTYNIIRFYYLDDSVKNGFLYYIFENKENIIGIHFFIDFLKCYNLIFKDLVKIDNKIKNSFNRFIEEIKNKTDDEIIDEYKDYQIYCPLYILSQLIIHTKDKNLAFKLLSIISKIENNENIIIRNILCSLFLIIDVSEEIKNKFLEILSNNKGSSALFMKDINVFYKSEYFIRYIIDINYTTSDNKYNNVTLTYTFINELLEILQKIFYLFKSNSQSIKLELIESLYNDDKDNFYNMYKLYQESVLLDYNNSNPQLKYNNMHFVDNCIDIYLLMSAFLFNKKENEIIDHNIVDRAVDFLCNFLDPLPECYDDYNDYKYLIHNIFEYHTYMLALLYDYNDKAKNFIKSTLYSYITINSFISARNYLYDKTVFNIVKEIFTLNDKVNIIDIYLTYYIYTNAIYSADNKKKTLLNIYNVIEIGNNYLEDIDKFINDDKFIKNISKDINFTIHFLNTLYNKESKIENYKLVLKLLETSKSKEIKKTCIKILEKSESKVKDDLIQKLDKAKGEFETSLKSIIRIWDMSRFNESFEFKNIEEINSHVDKYYNEGYEEKINKYSFIEKEISNVLLKDKKTLVPLKVMKYIFTEYIALKEINKLIDIEKIINHFDMEYFRNALSNIYNEFVNLKYPIELKNIYILYCLYMDDEAVLKLKNEVAYLTNNARGALAAHIVQCMALNGNKLVLVMLDSISLKYKNNQVKNAAKTALENVSSILGISRDELIDKIIPNFDFDSKGQKTLSYGGEAQRTFTISINNDFSLSIKDNQNDKTIKSLPAPNTKDDKDTASKAKKELTELKKSIKNTVENQIIRLKKVLLNGRKWSYKGFKEVFVDNPLMNIFAQKLIWGIYDDNNKLIESFRYTEDGSFNTVHDEEYIFKDELKDKKNITLIHPIELDNDILLKWKNQLSDYDIAQPIEQLNMIYELPEEKDINKNLEIVYHDNKVNPYALMKFAASLDMKRGEVLDAGTFFEYSLKDEIAKIMFVIHFNYLMVGYVQEEDVDIERAVFYKLDEDNNFDFNCPSNPLELNKRFVSSMCGLVKEL
;
A
#
# COMPACT_ATOMS: atom_id res chain seq x y z
N MET A 1 23.43 46.65 -9.01
CA MET A 1 23.46 47.14 -10.40
C MET A 1 24.18 48.49 -10.54
N GLY A 2 23.91 49.52 -9.72
CA GLY A 2 24.54 50.85 -9.87
C GLY A 2 26.07 50.96 -9.64
N SER A 3 26.71 50.04 -8.93
CA SER A 3 28.19 50.05 -8.78
C SER A 3 28.92 49.45 -9.99
N ILE A 4 28.23 48.60 -10.78
CA ILE A 4 28.79 47.87 -11.92
C ILE A 4 28.96 48.80 -13.12
N GLU A 5 27.97 49.65 -13.42
CA GLU A 5 28.07 50.65 -14.51
C GLU A 5 29.16 51.71 -14.27
N SER A 6 29.42 52.06 -13.01
CA SER A 6 30.49 52.99 -12.60
C SER A 6 31.88 52.40 -12.80
N HIS A 7 32.03 51.10 -12.57
CA HIS A 7 33.28 50.37 -12.85
C HIS A 7 33.48 50.18 -14.36
N ILE A 8 32.42 49.82 -15.09
CA ILE A 8 32.41 49.66 -16.56
C ILE A 8 32.83 50.94 -17.29
N LYS A 9 32.40 52.12 -16.80
CA LYS A 9 32.82 53.43 -17.39
C LYS A 9 34.26 53.82 -17.11
N LYS A 10 34.92 53.27 -16.07
CA LYS A 10 36.33 53.54 -15.79
C LYS A 10 37.28 52.68 -16.63
N VAL A 11 36.82 51.51 -17.08
CA VAL A 11 37.62 50.49 -17.79
C VAL A 11 37.78 50.80 -19.29
N THR A 12 36.93 51.66 -19.88
CA THR A 12 36.94 51.95 -21.32
C THR A 12 38.14 52.78 -21.86
N ASN A 13 39.18 53.07 -21.07
CA ASN A 13 40.23 54.02 -21.45
C ASN A 13 41.70 53.56 -21.30
N ASN A 14 42.01 52.26 -21.13
CA ASN A 14 43.41 51.80 -21.02
C ASN A 14 43.82 50.65 -21.95
N LYS A 15 45.12 50.61 -22.25
CA LYS A 15 45.74 49.96 -23.43
C LYS A 15 46.06 48.47 -23.30
N ASP A 16 45.53 47.76 -22.31
CA ASP A 16 45.84 46.32 -22.11
C ASP A 16 44.58 45.47 -21.89
N ILE A 17 43.80 45.34 -22.97
CA ILE A 17 42.43 44.85 -22.97
C ILE A 17 42.32 43.33 -22.65
N SER A 18 43.39 42.54 -22.86
CA SER A 18 43.34 41.09 -22.63
C SER A 18 43.32 40.72 -21.14
N ASN A 19 44.10 41.42 -20.31
CA ASN A 19 44.16 41.19 -18.87
C ASN A 19 42.91 41.73 -18.15
N GLU A 20 42.33 42.83 -18.61
CA GLU A 20 41.08 43.38 -18.05
C GLU A 20 39.86 42.50 -18.37
N ILE A 21 39.77 41.93 -19.58
CA ILE A 21 38.71 40.97 -19.94
C ILE A 21 38.82 39.70 -19.11
N ARG A 22 40.06 39.19 -18.94
CA ARG A 22 40.36 38.03 -18.09
C ARG A 22 39.87 38.26 -16.65
N HIS A 23 40.25 39.38 -16.03
CA HIS A 23 39.82 39.70 -14.66
C HIS A 23 38.31 39.93 -14.52
N THR A 24 37.65 40.54 -15.50
CA THR A 24 36.19 40.75 -15.43
C THR A 24 35.41 39.42 -15.42
N ILE A 25 35.88 38.42 -16.18
CA ILE A 25 35.27 37.08 -16.24
C ILE A 25 35.57 36.30 -14.95
N GLU A 26 36.80 36.39 -14.43
CA GLU A 26 37.19 35.78 -13.16
C GLU A 26 36.42 36.40 -11.97
N ASP A 27 36.29 37.73 -11.90
CA ASP A 27 35.58 38.44 -10.83
C ASP A 27 34.06 38.16 -10.82
N TYR A 28 33.44 38.01 -11.98
CA TYR A 28 32.02 37.66 -12.09
C TYR A 28 31.73 36.25 -11.54
N VAL A 29 32.65 35.31 -11.76
CA VAL A 29 32.59 33.95 -11.21
C VAL A 29 32.87 33.99 -9.70
N TYR A 30 33.82 34.82 -9.24
CA TYR A 30 34.16 35.01 -7.83
C TYR A 30 33.00 35.55 -6.99
N LEU A 31 32.21 36.50 -7.52
CA LEU A 31 31.06 37.10 -6.81
C LEU A 31 29.89 36.15 -6.56
N LYS A 32 29.89 34.95 -7.16
CA LYS A 32 28.83 33.95 -7.05
C LYS A 32 29.25 32.69 -6.29
N THR A 33 30.55 32.49 -6.07
CA THR A 33 31.10 31.34 -5.33
C THR A 33 32.36 31.75 -4.56
N ASP A 34 32.42 31.51 -3.24
CA ASP A 34 33.49 31.96 -2.33
C ASP A 34 34.89 31.34 -2.57
N GLU A 35 35.09 30.57 -3.64
CA GLU A 35 36.35 29.88 -3.96
C GLU A 35 36.59 29.76 -5.47
N VAL A 36 37.33 30.65 -6.16
CA VAL A 36 37.95 30.25 -7.45
C VAL A 36 39.19 31.07 -7.85
N PRO A 37 40.37 30.41 -8.01
CA PRO A 37 41.07 30.51 -9.31
C PRO A 37 41.29 29.16 -10.04
N GLU A 38 41.33 28.02 -9.34
CA GLU A 38 41.62 26.71 -9.97
C GLU A 38 40.44 26.12 -10.77
N ARG A 39 39.19 26.52 -10.47
CA ARG A 39 37.99 25.93 -11.09
C ARG A 39 37.68 26.42 -12.51
N VAL A 40 37.99 27.67 -12.91
CA VAL A 40 37.78 28.12 -14.31
C VAL A 40 38.68 27.32 -15.26
N HIS A 41 39.93 27.09 -14.84
CA HIS A 41 40.89 26.27 -15.57
C HIS A 41 40.59 24.76 -15.56
N SER A 42 39.61 24.33 -14.76
CA SER A 42 39.11 22.94 -14.75
C SER A 42 38.00 22.68 -15.77
N ILE A 43 37.35 23.74 -16.31
CA ILE A 43 36.31 23.68 -17.34
C ILE A 43 36.91 23.86 -18.75
N MET A 44 37.99 24.64 -18.83
CA MET A 44 38.76 24.88 -20.05
C MET A 44 40.24 24.97 -19.65
N ASN A 45 41.11 24.16 -20.24
CA ASN A 45 42.52 24.16 -19.85
C ASN A 45 43.18 25.52 -20.13
N ARG A 46 44.29 25.80 -19.45
CA ARG A 46 44.94 27.12 -19.45
C ARG A 46 45.39 27.58 -20.85
N ASN A 47 45.82 26.66 -21.70
CA ASN A 47 46.28 27.00 -23.06
C ASN A 47 45.10 27.38 -23.97
N ASP A 48 43.99 26.66 -23.87
CA ASP A 48 42.77 26.93 -24.65
C ASP A 48 42.06 28.20 -24.18
N PHE A 49 42.08 28.46 -22.87
CA PHE A 49 41.57 29.71 -22.29
C PHE A 49 42.40 30.92 -22.76
N ASP A 50 43.73 30.77 -22.82
CA ASP A 50 44.63 31.85 -23.24
C ASP A 50 44.52 32.12 -24.75
N ALA A 51 44.40 31.07 -25.57
CA ALA A 51 44.09 31.20 -26.99
C ALA A 51 42.74 31.88 -27.22
N PHE A 52 41.72 31.47 -26.46
CA PHE A 52 40.38 32.05 -26.49
C PHE A 52 40.38 33.56 -26.17
N ILE A 53 41.04 34.00 -25.08
CA ILE A 53 41.15 35.41 -24.73
C ILE A 53 41.90 36.21 -25.79
N ASN A 54 42.93 35.61 -26.39
CA ASN A 54 43.72 36.25 -27.44
C ASN A 54 42.88 36.47 -28.71
N ASP A 55 42.02 35.54 -29.08
CA ASP A 55 41.10 35.69 -30.22
C ASP A 55 39.94 36.64 -29.91
N LEU A 56 39.41 36.63 -28.69
CA LEU A 56 38.38 37.59 -28.24
C LEU A 56 38.90 39.03 -28.28
N SER A 57 40.18 39.24 -27.96
CA SER A 57 40.85 40.55 -27.98
C SER A 57 40.98 41.16 -29.39
N LYS A 58 40.75 40.37 -30.45
CA LYS A 58 40.79 40.79 -31.85
C LYS A 58 39.41 41.13 -32.43
N CYS A 59 38.31 40.79 -31.74
CA CYS A 59 36.93 40.99 -32.21
C CYS A 59 36.42 42.44 -32.03
N ARG A 60 35.33 42.85 -32.66
CA ARG A 60 34.70 44.18 -32.47
C ARG A 60 33.96 44.25 -31.12
N GLN A 61 33.69 45.46 -30.64
CA GLN A 61 33.23 45.69 -29.26
C GLN A 61 31.82 45.14 -28.97
N ASP A 62 30.93 45.22 -29.94
CA ASP A 62 29.58 44.63 -29.96
C ASP A 62 29.60 43.09 -30.01
N GLU A 63 30.56 42.51 -30.74
CA GLU A 63 30.80 41.06 -30.80
C GLU A 63 31.31 40.53 -29.44
N ARG A 64 32.21 41.27 -28.76
CA ARG A 64 32.77 40.89 -27.45
C ARG A 64 31.72 40.81 -26.34
N GLU A 65 30.75 41.73 -26.31
CA GLU A 65 29.71 41.76 -25.28
C GLU A 65 28.67 40.63 -25.46
N SER A 66 28.37 40.27 -26.71
CA SER A 66 27.54 39.10 -27.02
C SER A 66 28.23 37.80 -26.59
N TYR A 67 29.55 37.73 -26.78
CA TYR A 67 30.38 36.60 -26.40
C TYR A 67 30.49 36.41 -24.89
N LYS A 68 30.69 37.51 -24.12
CA LYS A 68 30.69 37.48 -22.66
C LYS A 68 29.38 36.94 -22.11
N ARG A 69 28.24 37.34 -22.68
CA ARG A 69 26.91 36.84 -22.27
C ARG A 69 26.75 35.34 -22.55
N LEU A 70 27.27 34.85 -23.68
CA LEU A 70 27.20 33.44 -24.05
C LEU A 70 28.04 32.55 -23.11
N LEU A 71 29.25 32.99 -22.78
CA LEU A 71 30.13 32.30 -21.83
C LEU A 71 29.52 32.24 -20.43
N ILE A 72 28.89 33.34 -19.99
CA ILE A 72 28.18 33.41 -18.71
C ILE A 72 26.99 32.45 -18.69
N LEU A 73 26.18 32.39 -19.75
CA LEU A 73 25.04 31.46 -19.84
C LEU A 73 25.48 29.99 -19.82
N TYR A 74 26.59 29.66 -20.48
CA TYR A 74 27.13 28.31 -20.52
C TYR A 74 27.70 27.86 -19.16
N ILE A 75 28.40 28.76 -18.45
CA ILE A 75 28.90 28.52 -17.07
C ILE A 75 27.73 28.39 -16.09
N HIS A 76 26.63 29.11 -16.30
CA HIS A 76 25.46 29.06 -15.42
C HIS A 76 24.69 27.74 -15.48
N ASN A 77 24.68 27.06 -16.64
CA ASN A 77 23.85 25.88 -16.89
C ASN A 77 24.57 24.53 -16.70
N ASN A 78 25.90 24.50 -16.52
CA ASN A 78 26.66 23.24 -16.43
C ASN A 78 27.50 23.19 -15.13
N TYR A 79 26.88 22.74 -14.04
CA TYR A 79 27.56 22.48 -12.77
C TYR A 79 28.01 21.02 -12.57
N GLU A 80 27.73 20.10 -13.51
CA GLU A 80 27.97 18.65 -13.30
C GLU A 80 28.81 17.91 -14.34
N TYR A 81 29.33 18.55 -15.40
CA TYR A 81 30.11 17.83 -16.42
C TYR A 81 31.49 18.45 -16.67
N ARG A 82 32.54 17.70 -16.30
CA ARG A 82 33.95 18.01 -16.59
C ARG A 82 34.41 17.27 -17.84
N GLU A 83 34.29 17.86 -19.03
CA GLU A 83 35.00 17.33 -20.22
C GLU A 83 35.51 18.44 -21.17
N ASN A 84 36.67 18.17 -21.78
CA ASN A 84 37.55 19.07 -22.55
C ASN A 84 36.98 19.65 -23.88
N ASN A 85 35.68 19.60 -24.14
CA ASN A 85 35.09 19.95 -25.46
C ASN A 85 34.57 21.39 -25.60
N THR A 86 34.70 22.20 -24.55
CA THR A 86 34.17 23.58 -24.49
C THR A 86 34.76 24.51 -25.55
N TYR A 87 36.05 24.39 -25.88
CA TYR A 87 36.72 25.19 -26.92
C TYR A 87 36.13 24.95 -28.31
N ASN A 88 35.87 23.68 -28.63
CA ASN A 88 35.40 23.27 -29.96
C ASN A 88 33.97 23.73 -30.21
N ILE A 89 33.07 23.58 -29.23
CA ILE A 89 31.67 24.06 -29.28
C ILE A 89 31.62 25.56 -29.58
N ILE A 90 32.49 26.35 -28.96
CA ILE A 90 32.52 27.80 -29.14
C ILE A 90 33.05 28.17 -30.54
N ARG A 91 33.97 27.37 -31.11
CA ARG A 91 34.49 27.54 -32.48
C ARG A 91 33.46 27.23 -33.57
N PHE A 92 32.49 26.33 -33.29
CA PHE A 92 31.35 26.04 -34.19
C PHE A 92 30.51 27.26 -34.55
N TYR A 93 30.47 28.26 -33.66
CA TYR A 93 29.56 29.41 -33.78
C TYR A 93 30.03 30.51 -34.73
N TYR A 94 31.25 30.45 -35.27
CA TYR A 94 31.87 31.61 -35.92
C TYR A 94 31.67 31.74 -37.45
N LEU A 95 31.07 30.77 -38.14
CA LEU A 95 31.04 30.81 -39.62
C LEU A 95 29.67 31.26 -40.16
N ASP A 96 29.52 32.57 -40.38
CA ASP A 96 28.31 33.27 -40.87
C ASP A 96 27.83 32.77 -42.27
N ASP A 97 28.61 31.93 -42.97
CA ASP A 97 28.22 31.26 -44.24
C ASP A 97 28.20 29.72 -44.20
N SER A 98 28.40 29.05 -43.05
CA SER A 98 28.56 27.59 -43.11
C SER A 98 28.29 26.83 -41.82
N VAL A 99 27.02 26.72 -41.44
CA VAL A 99 26.55 25.61 -40.59
C VAL A 99 26.97 24.27 -41.22
N LYS A 100 26.83 24.14 -42.54
CA LYS A 100 27.30 23.01 -43.36
C LYS A 100 28.80 22.74 -43.23
N ASN A 101 29.68 23.72 -43.45
CA ASN A 101 31.14 23.49 -43.36
C ASN A 101 31.61 23.32 -41.92
N GLY A 102 30.95 23.94 -40.94
CA GLY A 102 31.16 23.65 -39.53
C GLY A 102 30.86 22.18 -39.25
N PHE A 103 29.68 21.70 -39.63
CA PHE A 103 29.25 20.31 -39.48
C PHE A 103 30.22 19.31 -40.14
N LEU A 104 30.63 19.60 -41.39
CA LEU A 104 31.60 18.78 -42.11
C LEU A 104 32.99 18.82 -41.47
N TYR A 105 33.42 19.96 -40.92
CA TYR A 105 34.69 20.10 -40.20
C TYR A 105 34.69 19.34 -38.85
N TYR A 106 33.57 19.36 -38.10
CA TYR A 106 33.41 18.52 -36.91
C TYR A 106 33.64 17.06 -37.22
N ILE A 107 33.00 16.63 -38.32
CA ILE A 107 32.96 15.25 -38.72
C ILE A 107 34.34 14.84 -39.26
N PHE A 108 35.03 15.75 -39.95
CA PHE A 108 36.39 15.53 -40.39
C PHE A 108 37.39 15.40 -39.23
N GLU A 109 37.32 16.29 -38.23
CA GLU A 109 38.20 16.28 -37.05
C GLU A 109 37.92 15.10 -36.10
N ASN A 110 36.66 14.63 -36.03
CA ASN A 110 36.25 13.54 -35.14
C ASN A 110 36.04 12.20 -35.85
N LYS A 111 36.61 12.03 -37.06
CA LYS A 111 36.43 10.82 -37.89
C LYS A 111 36.66 9.48 -37.16
N GLU A 112 37.51 9.45 -36.14
CA GLU A 112 37.77 8.27 -35.30
C GLU A 112 36.73 8.08 -34.18
N ASN A 113 36.08 9.16 -33.73
CA ASN A 113 35.04 9.20 -32.68
C ASN A 113 33.60 9.17 -33.22
N ILE A 114 33.39 9.37 -34.53
CA ILE A 114 32.07 9.30 -35.22
C ILE A 114 31.56 7.86 -35.36
N ILE A 115 32.25 6.96 -34.66
CA ILE A 115 32.10 5.53 -34.71
C ILE A 115 31.10 5.14 -33.61
N GLY A 116 29.79 5.33 -33.82
CA GLY A 116 28.73 4.68 -33.02
C GLY A 116 27.64 5.59 -32.42
N ILE A 117 26.79 5.02 -31.57
CA ILE A 117 25.64 5.71 -30.95
C ILE A 117 26.06 6.74 -29.86
N HIS A 118 27.29 6.68 -29.33
CA HIS A 118 27.79 7.72 -28.42
C HIS A 118 27.91 9.09 -29.08
N PHE A 119 28.41 9.16 -30.32
CA PHE A 119 28.36 10.37 -31.14
C PHE A 119 26.92 10.86 -31.31
N PHE A 120 25.94 9.96 -31.49
CA PHE A 120 24.53 10.31 -31.59
C PHE A 120 23.97 10.94 -30.32
N ILE A 121 24.38 10.50 -29.12
CA ILE A 121 24.01 11.15 -27.84
C ILE A 121 24.66 12.53 -27.70
N ASP A 122 25.97 12.65 -27.94
CA ASP A 122 26.68 13.94 -27.79
C ASP A 122 26.21 14.95 -28.84
N PHE A 123 25.89 14.48 -30.03
CA PHE A 123 25.23 15.22 -31.09
C PHE A 123 23.83 15.69 -30.68
N LEU A 124 22.96 14.81 -30.16
CA LEU A 124 21.63 15.17 -29.68
C LEU A 124 21.67 16.13 -28.48
N LYS A 125 22.62 15.95 -27.56
CA LYS A 125 22.88 16.87 -26.44
C LYS A 125 23.29 18.25 -26.96
N CYS A 126 24.25 18.33 -27.88
CA CYS A 126 24.66 19.61 -28.49
C CYS A 126 23.54 20.27 -29.30
N TYR A 127 22.74 19.47 -30.01
CA TYR A 127 21.60 19.94 -30.80
C TYR A 127 20.44 20.45 -29.91
N ASN A 128 20.08 19.76 -28.83
CA ASN A 128 18.97 20.21 -27.98
C ASN A 128 19.38 21.29 -26.97
N LEU A 129 20.54 21.19 -26.31
CA LEU A 129 20.94 22.16 -25.29
C LEU A 129 21.38 23.48 -25.90
N ILE A 130 22.04 23.44 -27.06
CA ILE A 130 22.66 24.63 -27.63
C ILE A 130 21.76 25.24 -28.71
N PHE A 131 21.14 24.42 -29.56
CA PHE A 131 20.31 24.91 -30.67
C PHE A 131 18.91 25.37 -30.23
N LYS A 132 18.28 24.74 -29.22
CA LYS A 132 16.94 25.14 -28.71
C LYS A 132 16.95 26.51 -28.02
N ASP A 133 18.03 26.83 -27.32
CA ASP A 133 18.19 28.12 -26.63
C ASP A 133 18.77 29.21 -27.55
N LEU A 134 19.62 28.88 -28.53
CA LEU A 134 20.17 29.86 -29.47
C LEU A 134 19.25 30.21 -30.64
N VAL A 135 18.40 29.28 -31.11
CA VAL A 135 17.35 29.59 -32.11
C VAL A 135 16.30 30.56 -31.55
N LYS A 136 16.17 30.66 -30.22
CA LYS A 136 15.37 31.71 -29.55
C LYS A 136 16.06 33.07 -29.55
N ILE A 137 17.39 33.13 -29.76
CA ILE A 137 18.22 34.34 -29.59
C ILE A 137 18.66 34.94 -30.95
N ASP A 138 18.86 34.14 -32.02
CA ASP A 138 19.26 34.64 -33.35
C ASP A 138 18.52 33.99 -34.54
N ASN A 139 17.76 34.80 -35.28
CA ASN A 139 16.98 34.40 -36.46
C ASN A 139 17.84 34.03 -37.69
N LYS A 140 19.10 34.46 -37.79
CA LYS A 140 19.97 34.13 -38.93
C LYS A 140 20.35 32.65 -38.94
N ILE A 141 20.66 32.08 -37.78
CA ILE A 141 21.06 30.66 -37.63
C ILE A 141 19.92 29.73 -38.04
N LYS A 142 18.69 30.04 -37.59
CA LYS A 142 17.46 29.33 -37.99
C LYS A 142 17.28 29.31 -39.50
N ASN A 143 17.50 30.43 -40.18
CA ASN A 143 17.31 30.55 -41.62
C ASN A 143 18.36 29.77 -42.43
N SER A 144 19.62 29.76 -41.99
CA SER A 144 20.69 29.00 -42.65
C SER A 144 20.52 27.48 -42.48
N PHE A 145 20.05 27.01 -41.32
CA PHE A 145 19.77 25.58 -41.11
C PHE A 145 18.56 25.10 -41.92
N ASN A 146 17.48 25.89 -41.98
CA ASN A 146 16.33 25.56 -42.83
C ASN A 146 16.71 25.51 -44.32
N ARG A 147 17.62 26.39 -44.77
CA ARG A 147 18.14 26.36 -46.14
C ARG A 147 18.92 25.07 -46.42
N PHE A 148 19.71 24.60 -45.46
CA PHE A 148 20.47 23.35 -45.58
C PHE A 148 19.56 22.11 -45.64
N ILE A 149 18.48 22.09 -44.85
CA ILE A 149 17.45 21.03 -44.92
C ILE A 149 16.80 21.00 -46.30
N GLU A 150 16.38 22.15 -46.82
CA GLU A 150 15.78 22.26 -48.15
C GLU A 150 16.76 21.89 -49.27
N GLU A 151 18.05 22.17 -49.10
CA GLU A 151 19.11 21.76 -50.04
C GLU A 151 19.21 20.22 -50.14
N ILE A 152 19.27 19.50 -49.01
CA ILE A 152 19.32 18.02 -48.99
C ILE A 152 18.02 17.41 -49.56
N LYS A 153 16.88 18.03 -49.27
CA LYS A 153 15.58 17.57 -49.79
C LYS A 153 15.51 17.64 -51.31
N ASN A 154 16.04 18.71 -51.92
CA ASN A 154 15.87 19.00 -53.34
C ASN A 154 16.99 18.45 -54.26
N LYS A 155 18.17 18.09 -53.73
CA LYS A 155 19.24 17.45 -54.53
C LYS A 155 18.89 16.04 -55.01
N THR A 156 19.46 15.62 -56.13
CA THR A 156 19.38 14.23 -56.60
C THR A 156 20.28 13.31 -55.78
N ASP A 157 20.02 11.99 -55.85
CA ASP A 157 20.82 10.99 -55.12
C ASP A 157 22.31 11.08 -55.49
N ASP A 158 22.62 11.25 -56.77
CA ASP A 158 24.00 11.30 -57.27
C ASP A 158 24.70 12.60 -56.83
N GLU A 159 24.00 13.74 -56.81
CA GLU A 159 24.53 15.00 -56.26
C GLU A 159 24.85 14.88 -54.76
N ILE A 160 24.00 14.16 -53.99
CA ILE A 160 24.27 13.92 -52.57
C ILE A 160 25.48 13.01 -52.39
N ILE A 161 25.59 11.93 -53.17
CA ILE A 161 26.69 10.97 -53.06
C ILE A 161 28.03 11.60 -53.47
N ASP A 162 28.05 12.39 -54.55
CA ASP A 162 29.28 13.03 -55.05
C ASP A 162 29.79 14.15 -54.12
N GLU A 163 28.87 14.86 -53.47
CA GLU A 163 29.20 15.98 -52.59
C GLU A 163 29.60 15.53 -51.17
N TYR A 164 28.95 14.50 -50.64
CA TYR A 164 29.16 14.01 -49.27
C TYR A 164 29.88 12.65 -49.27
N LYS A 165 31.20 12.67 -49.46
CA LYS A 165 32.01 11.45 -49.64
C LYS A 165 32.31 10.71 -48.34
N ASP A 166 32.54 9.40 -48.45
CA ASP A 166 32.96 8.51 -47.35
C ASP A 166 32.06 8.63 -46.11
N TYR A 167 32.61 8.93 -44.93
CA TYR A 167 31.86 9.07 -43.68
C TYR A 167 30.94 10.30 -43.65
N GLN A 168 31.11 11.28 -44.56
CA GLN A 168 30.28 12.49 -44.62
C GLN A 168 28.88 12.20 -45.16
N ILE A 169 28.70 11.08 -45.89
CA ILE A 169 27.39 10.62 -46.39
C ILE A 169 26.39 10.35 -45.25
N TYR A 170 26.88 10.13 -44.03
CA TYR A 170 26.03 9.96 -42.86
C TYR A 170 25.17 11.20 -42.57
N CYS A 171 25.66 12.41 -42.87
CA CYS A 171 24.89 13.65 -42.66
C CYS A 171 23.57 13.69 -43.44
N PRO A 172 23.58 13.55 -44.79
CA PRO A 172 22.34 13.54 -45.55
C PRO A 172 21.45 12.35 -45.20
N LEU A 173 22.00 11.16 -44.92
CA LEU A 173 21.20 9.99 -44.47
C LEU A 173 20.46 10.27 -43.17
N TYR A 174 21.12 10.91 -42.19
CA TYR A 174 20.51 11.29 -40.93
C TYR A 174 19.45 12.37 -41.11
N ILE A 175 19.73 13.43 -41.89
CA ILE A 175 18.77 14.51 -42.16
C ILE A 175 17.53 13.97 -42.84
N LEU A 176 17.69 13.07 -43.82
CA LEU A 176 16.58 12.38 -44.46
C LEU A 176 15.79 11.55 -43.45
N SER A 177 16.47 10.79 -42.58
CA SER A 177 15.80 10.01 -41.52
C SER A 177 14.97 10.90 -40.59
N GLN A 178 15.49 12.05 -40.15
CA GLN A 178 14.73 13.02 -39.33
C GLN A 178 13.55 13.65 -40.08
N LEU A 179 13.75 14.02 -41.35
CA LEU A 179 12.66 14.54 -42.18
C LEU A 179 11.56 13.49 -42.37
N ILE A 180 11.91 12.22 -42.56
CA ILE A 180 10.96 11.11 -42.68
C ILE A 180 10.17 10.96 -41.36
N ILE A 181 10.84 11.01 -40.21
CA ILE A 181 10.16 10.97 -38.89
C ILE A 181 9.14 12.09 -38.76
N HIS A 182 9.51 13.33 -39.13
CA HIS A 182 8.64 14.50 -38.95
C HIS A 182 7.53 14.63 -39.99
N THR A 183 7.79 14.26 -41.24
CA THR A 183 6.84 14.48 -42.35
C THR A 183 6.03 13.22 -42.68
N LYS A 184 6.50 12.04 -42.28
CA LYS A 184 6.00 10.72 -42.72
C LYS A 184 5.95 10.59 -44.25
N ASP A 185 6.78 11.33 -44.98
CA ASP A 185 6.80 11.34 -46.44
C ASP A 185 7.48 10.07 -46.99
N LYS A 186 6.69 9.22 -47.64
CA LYS A 186 7.16 7.97 -48.25
C LYS A 186 8.16 8.22 -49.40
N ASN A 187 8.10 9.37 -50.08
CA ASN A 187 9.04 9.68 -51.15
C ASN A 187 10.46 9.89 -50.60
N LEU A 188 10.58 10.46 -49.39
CA LEU A 188 11.87 10.62 -48.72
C LEU A 188 12.42 9.27 -48.23
N ALA A 189 11.55 8.34 -47.82
CA ALA A 189 11.94 6.97 -47.49
C ALA A 189 12.51 6.22 -48.71
N PHE A 190 11.86 6.32 -49.87
CA PHE A 190 12.39 5.75 -51.12
C PHE A 190 13.72 6.39 -51.53
N LYS A 191 13.85 7.72 -51.37
CA LYS A 191 15.11 8.44 -51.62
C LYS A 191 16.24 7.94 -50.71
N LEU A 192 15.98 7.76 -49.41
CA LEU A 192 16.97 7.22 -48.48
C LEU A 192 17.39 5.80 -48.86
N LEU A 193 16.44 4.91 -49.17
CA LEU A 193 16.72 3.53 -49.58
C LEU A 193 17.51 3.47 -50.89
N SER A 194 17.20 4.35 -51.84
CA SER A 194 17.93 4.49 -53.11
C SER A 194 19.39 4.88 -52.86
N ILE A 195 19.63 5.90 -52.02
CA ILE A 195 20.97 6.34 -51.64
C ILE A 195 21.72 5.19 -50.94
N ILE A 196 21.10 4.53 -49.97
CA ILE A 196 21.72 3.41 -49.23
C ILE A 196 22.12 2.26 -50.17
N SER A 197 21.25 1.87 -51.09
CA SER A 197 21.52 0.78 -52.04
C SER A 197 22.69 1.10 -52.99
N LYS A 198 22.92 2.38 -53.31
CA LYS A 198 24.06 2.82 -54.13
C LYS A 198 25.39 2.83 -53.38
N ILE A 199 25.36 2.91 -52.06
CA ILE A 199 26.56 3.17 -51.25
C ILE A 199 26.93 2.02 -50.29
N GLU A 200 26.01 1.10 -49.97
CA GLU A 200 26.21 0.04 -48.96
C GLU A 200 27.36 -0.93 -49.27
N ASN A 201 27.79 -1.03 -50.53
CA ASN A 201 28.91 -1.89 -50.94
C ASN A 201 30.26 -1.14 -51.05
N ASN A 202 30.31 0.13 -50.68
CA ASN A 202 31.54 0.93 -50.73
C ASN A 202 32.39 0.70 -49.47
N GLU A 203 33.64 0.26 -49.64
CA GLU A 203 34.56 -0.06 -48.54
C GLU A 203 34.86 1.13 -47.61
N ASN A 204 34.73 2.37 -48.09
CA ASN A 204 34.95 3.57 -47.29
C ASN A 204 33.75 3.96 -46.41
N ILE A 205 32.63 3.24 -46.52
CA ILE A 205 31.41 3.57 -45.80
C ILE A 205 31.25 2.68 -44.58
N ILE A 206 31.01 3.34 -43.45
CA ILE A 206 30.81 2.67 -42.17
C ILE A 206 29.37 2.12 -42.16
N ILE A 207 29.22 0.83 -42.48
CA ILE A 207 27.92 0.11 -42.49
C ILE A 207 27.12 0.34 -41.21
N ARG A 208 27.81 0.42 -40.07
CA ARG A 208 27.19 0.72 -38.78
C ARG A 208 26.39 2.04 -38.78
N ASN A 209 26.83 3.05 -39.52
CA ASN A 209 26.14 4.35 -39.62
C ASN A 209 24.89 4.28 -40.52
N ILE A 210 24.91 3.39 -41.52
CA ILE A 210 23.72 3.04 -42.31
C ILE A 210 22.69 2.32 -41.43
N LEU A 211 23.14 1.33 -40.65
CA LEU A 211 22.29 0.62 -39.69
C LEU A 211 21.64 1.59 -38.69
N CYS A 212 22.37 2.57 -38.15
CA CYS A 212 21.81 3.61 -37.30
C CYS A 212 20.75 4.48 -38.02
N SER A 213 20.99 4.87 -39.26
CA SER A 213 20.05 5.71 -40.03
C SER A 213 18.76 4.97 -40.35
N LEU A 214 18.86 3.71 -40.77
CA LEU A 214 17.70 2.84 -41.02
C LEU A 214 16.94 2.53 -39.73
N PHE A 215 17.65 2.28 -38.62
CA PHE A 215 17.04 2.00 -37.32
C PHE A 215 16.12 3.13 -36.85
N LEU A 216 16.49 4.40 -37.08
CA LEU A 216 15.68 5.57 -36.69
C LEU A 216 14.30 5.63 -37.37
N ILE A 217 14.15 4.97 -38.52
CA ILE A 217 12.93 4.99 -39.33
C ILE A 217 12.44 3.59 -39.68
N ILE A 218 12.87 2.57 -38.93
CA ILE A 218 12.60 1.17 -39.25
C ILE A 218 11.09 0.87 -39.32
N ASP A 219 10.29 1.58 -38.52
CA ASP A 219 8.82 1.50 -38.45
C ASP A 219 8.09 2.18 -39.63
N VAL A 220 8.79 2.89 -40.51
CA VAL A 220 8.17 3.74 -41.54
C VAL A 220 7.62 2.94 -42.72
N SER A 221 8.27 1.83 -43.07
CA SER A 221 7.81 0.92 -44.14
C SER A 221 8.45 -0.47 -44.01
N GLU A 222 7.77 -1.49 -44.51
CA GLU A 222 8.32 -2.86 -44.56
C GLU A 222 9.60 -2.93 -45.42
N GLU A 223 9.75 -2.06 -46.41
CA GLU A 223 10.94 -1.97 -47.27
C GLU A 223 12.17 -1.51 -46.48
N ILE A 224 12.02 -0.52 -45.58
CA ILE A 224 13.10 -0.08 -44.68
C ILE A 224 13.47 -1.19 -43.70
N LYS A 225 12.47 -1.83 -43.09
CA LYS A 225 12.67 -2.94 -42.16
C LYS A 225 13.41 -4.11 -42.82
N ASN A 226 12.99 -4.50 -44.02
CA ASN A 226 13.66 -5.55 -44.78
C ASN A 226 15.10 -5.17 -45.14
N LYS A 227 15.34 -3.92 -45.57
CA LYS A 227 16.69 -3.45 -45.89
C LYS A 227 17.59 -3.40 -44.66
N PHE A 228 17.07 -3.01 -43.50
CA PHE A 228 17.78 -3.05 -42.22
C PHE A 228 18.18 -4.48 -41.86
N LEU A 229 17.25 -5.44 -41.92
CA LEU A 229 17.50 -6.85 -41.62
C LEU A 229 18.51 -7.48 -42.61
N GLU A 230 18.43 -7.12 -43.88
CA GLU A 230 19.39 -7.54 -44.91
C GLU A 230 20.81 -7.07 -44.56
N ILE A 231 21.00 -5.78 -44.27
CA ILE A 231 22.32 -5.23 -43.93
C ILE A 231 22.84 -5.81 -42.61
N LEU A 232 21.97 -6.00 -41.60
CA LEU A 232 22.30 -6.56 -40.29
C LEU A 232 22.78 -8.02 -40.38
N SER A 233 22.15 -8.82 -41.25
CA SER A 233 22.52 -10.24 -41.43
C SER A 233 23.81 -10.42 -42.24
N ASN A 234 24.05 -9.56 -43.24
CA ASN A 234 25.17 -9.69 -44.16
C ASN A 234 26.49 -9.09 -43.62
N ASN A 235 26.45 -8.19 -42.63
CA ASN A 235 27.63 -7.43 -42.16
C ASN A 235 27.96 -7.70 -40.69
N LYS A 236 28.35 -8.93 -40.34
CA LYS A 236 28.49 -9.41 -38.95
C LYS A 236 29.35 -8.51 -38.04
N GLY A 237 30.52 -8.05 -38.49
CA GLY A 237 31.42 -7.22 -37.67
C GLY A 237 30.84 -5.84 -37.33
N SER A 238 30.28 -5.13 -38.31
CA SER A 238 29.60 -3.85 -38.08
C SER A 238 28.28 -4.02 -37.33
N SER A 239 27.61 -5.16 -37.48
CA SER A 239 26.38 -5.50 -36.77
C SER A 239 26.63 -5.81 -35.29
N ALA A 240 27.73 -6.50 -34.96
CA ALA A 240 28.17 -6.68 -33.57
C ALA A 240 28.48 -5.34 -32.88
N LEU A 241 29.15 -4.41 -33.59
CA LEU A 241 29.40 -3.06 -33.09
C LEU A 241 28.12 -2.22 -32.96
N PHE A 242 27.18 -2.35 -33.89
CA PHE A 242 25.85 -1.72 -33.79
C PHE A 242 25.07 -2.22 -32.56
N MET A 243 25.09 -3.53 -32.31
CA MET A 243 24.43 -4.14 -31.14
C MET A 243 25.07 -3.71 -29.81
N LYS A 244 26.39 -3.55 -29.77
CA LYS A 244 27.11 -2.92 -28.64
C LYS A 244 26.60 -1.52 -28.37
N ASP A 245 26.53 -0.70 -29.42
CA ASP A 245 26.14 0.70 -29.35
C ASP A 245 24.69 0.88 -28.83
N ILE A 246 23.75 0.01 -29.25
CA ILE A 246 22.36 0.03 -28.76
C ILE A 246 22.26 -0.32 -27.27
N ASN A 247 23.07 -1.27 -26.81
CA ASN A 247 23.02 -1.72 -25.42
C ASN A 247 23.56 -0.65 -24.45
N VAL A 248 24.66 0.01 -24.82
CA VAL A 248 25.19 1.16 -24.06
C VAL A 248 24.19 2.32 -24.04
N PHE A 249 23.51 2.56 -25.17
CA PHE A 249 22.48 3.59 -25.31
C PHE A 249 21.29 3.40 -24.34
N TYR A 250 20.80 2.17 -24.17
CA TYR A 250 19.68 1.86 -23.26
C TYR A 250 20.05 1.81 -21.78
N LYS A 251 21.28 1.44 -21.41
CA LYS A 251 21.73 1.36 -20.00
C LYS A 251 22.17 2.69 -19.41
N SER A 252 22.38 3.74 -20.22
CA SER A 252 22.68 5.06 -19.69
C SER A 252 21.46 5.64 -18.97
N GLU A 253 21.48 5.64 -17.64
CA GLU A 253 20.45 6.24 -16.76
C GLU A 253 20.09 7.68 -17.18
N TYR A 254 21.07 8.38 -17.73
CA TYR A 254 20.94 9.70 -18.33
C TYR A 254 19.99 9.78 -19.51
N PHE A 255 19.82 8.75 -20.34
CA PHE A 255 18.89 8.81 -21.48
C PHE A 255 17.43 8.72 -21.04
N ILE A 256 17.11 7.88 -20.05
CA ILE A 256 15.76 7.79 -19.49
C ILE A 256 15.42 9.07 -18.72
N ARG A 257 16.34 9.60 -17.90
CA ARG A 257 16.18 10.92 -17.27
C ARG A 257 16.04 12.04 -18.31
N TYR A 258 16.81 12.01 -19.38
CA TYR A 258 16.75 13.02 -20.45
C TYR A 258 15.45 12.97 -21.26
N ILE A 259 14.89 11.78 -21.55
CA ILE A 259 13.56 11.64 -22.17
C ILE A 259 12.46 12.10 -21.20
N ILE A 260 12.59 11.81 -19.91
CA ILE A 260 11.66 12.29 -18.87
C ILE A 260 11.74 13.83 -18.75
N ASP A 261 12.92 14.42 -18.70
CA ASP A 261 13.13 15.87 -18.58
C ASP A 261 12.69 16.65 -19.84
N ILE A 262 12.86 16.06 -21.04
CA ILE A 262 12.32 16.63 -22.28
C ILE A 262 10.78 16.67 -22.27
N ASN A 263 10.15 15.66 -21.67
CA ASN A 263 8.69 15.58 -21.59
C ASN A 263 8.10 16.46 -20.47
N TYR A 264 8.87 16.79 -19.43
CA TYR A 264 8.40 17.60 -18.29
C TYR A 264 8.62 19.12 -18.43
N THR A 265 9.52 19.58 -19.31
CA THR A 265 9.94 21.01 -19.33
C THR A 265 9.34 21.90 -20.42
N THR A 266 8.37 21.45 -21.23
CA THR A 266 7.75 22.32 -22.27
C THR A 266 6.25 22.52 -22.09
N SER A 267 5.89 23.57 -21.34
CA SER A 267 4.52 24.10 -21.21
C SER A 267 4.11 25.08 -22.33
N ASP A 268 4.91 25.23 -23.39
CA ASP A 268 4.58 26.09 -24.54
C ASP A 268 4.11 25.27 -25.76
N ASN A 269 2.79 25.26 -25.96
CA ASN A 269 2.01 24.51 -26.97
C ASN A 269 2.28 24.87 -28.45
N LYS A 270 3.49 25.28 -28.85
CA LYS A 270 3.84 25.56 -30.26
C LYS A 270 4.88 24.63 -30.89
N TYR A 271 5.39 23.64 -30.16
CA TYR A 271 6.35 22.65 -30.66
C TYR A 271 5.97 21.19 -30.30
N ASN A 272 4.67 20.88 -30.18
CA ASN A 272 4.14 19.57 -29.76
C ASN A 272 4.35 18.39 -30.74
N ASN A 273 5.25 18.45 -31.72
CA ASN A 273 5.39 17.36 -32.72
C ASN A 273 6.74 16.65 -32.68
N VAL A 274 7.26 16.37 -31.48
CA VAL A 274 8.26 15.30 -31.28
C VAL A 274 7.73 14.29 -30.27
N THR A 275 6.48 13.87 -30.44
CA THR A 275 6.01 12.62 -29.84
C THR A 275 6.64 11.49 -30.64
N LEU A 276 7.77 10.99 -30.18
CA LEU A 276 8.37 9.75 -30.68
C LEU A 276 7.39 8.59 -30.39
N THR A 277 6.39 8.44 -31.26
CA THR A 277 5.42 7.35 -31.23
C THR A 277 6.02 6.19 -31.99
N TYR A 278 6.77 5.35 -31.28
CA TYR A 278 7.33 4.13 -31.84
C TYR A 278 6.37 2.97 -31.59
N THR A 279 5.91 2.33 -32.67
CA THR A 279 4.91 1.25 -32.58
C THR A 279 5.55 -0.11 -32.84
N PHE A 280 6.62 -0.19 -33.63
CA PHE A 280 7.41 -1.42 -33.86
C PHE A 280 8.68 -1.51 -32.99
N ILE A 281 9.02 -0.45 -32.24
CA ILE A 281 9.75 -0.60 -30.97
C ILE A 281 9.12 -1.75 -30.16
N ASN A 282 7.80 -1.88 -30.07
CA ASN A 282 7.19 -2.94 -29.24
C ASN A 282 7.49 -4.40 -29.68
N GLU A 283 7.81 -4.71 -30.93
CA GLU A 283 8.03 -6.11 -31.36
C GLU A 283 9.50 -6.55 -31.16
N LEU A 284 10.46 -5.68 -31.50
CA LEU A 284 11.89 -5.96 -31.30
C LEU A 284 12.35 -5.56 -29.87
N LEU A 285 11.72 -4.55 -29.26
CA LEU A 285 11.76 -4.35 -27.81
C LEU A 285 10.97 -5.42 -27.06
N GLU A 286 10.02 -6.17 -27.60
CA GLU A 286 9.45 -7.22 -26.75
C GLU A 286 10.50 -8.27 -26.41
N ILE A 287 11.34 -8.68 -27.37
CA ILE A 287 12.41 -9.65 -27.11
C ILE A 287 13.57 -8.98 -26.35
N LEU A 288 14.01 -7.78 -26.77
CA LEU A 288 15.09 -7.06 -26.09
C LEU A 288 14.65 -6.54 -24.70
N GLN A 289 13.48 -5.94 -24.52
CA GLN A 289 12.90 -5.64 -23.20
C GLN A 289 12.57 -6.90 -22.42
N LYS A 290 12.09 -8.03 -22.97
CA LYS A 290 11.93 -9.23 -22.12
C LYS A 290 13.29 -9.69 -21.59
N ILE A 291 14.35 -9.70 -22.42
CA ILE A 291 15.74 -9.99 -22.02
C ILE A 291 16.34 -8.91 -21.10
N PHE A 292 16.00 -7.63 -21.26
CA PHE A 292 16.53 -6.51 -20.45
C PHE A 292 15.71 -6.17 -19.20
N TYR A 293 14.40 -6.43 -19.19
CA TYR A 293 13.51 -6.36 -18.02
C TYR A 293 13.84 -7.50 -17.06
N LEU A 294 14.28 -8.66 -17.58
CA LEU A 294 14.97 -9.71 -16.82
C LEU A 294 16.19 -9.19 -16.04
N PHE A 295 16.88 -8.14 -16.53
CA PHE A 295 18.05 -7.54 -15.87
C PHE A 295 17.74 -6.26 -15.07
N LYS A 296 16.68 -5.53 -15.38
CA LYS A 296 16.32 -4.26 -14.71
C LYS A 296 15.60 -4.49 -13.38
N SER A 297 14.98 -5.65 -13.18
CA SER A 297 14.42 -6.00 -11.88
C SER A 297 15.57 -6.31 -10.90
N ASN A 298 15.83 -5.41 -9.95
CA ASN A 298 16.70 -5.64 -8.78
C ASN A 298 16.22 -6.79 -7.85
N SER A 299 15.37 -7.70 -8.34
CA SER A 299 14.91 -8.87 -7.62
C SER A 299 15.71 -10.10 -8.06
N GLN A 300 16.36 -10.76 -7.10
CA GLN A 300 17.07 -12.04 -7.23
C GLN A 300 16.26 -13.19 -7.87
N SER A 301 14.98 -13.01 -8.17
CA SER A 301 14.23 -13.94 -8.99
C SER A 301 14.22 -13.48 -10.44
N ILE A 302 15.31 -13.73 -11.17
CA ILE A 302 15.16 -13.94 -12.61
C ILE A 302 14.19 -15.12 -12.76
N LYS A 303 13.00 -14.85 -13.30
CA LYS A 303 12.02 -15.91 -13.56
C LYS A 303 12.59 -16.77 -14.69
N LEU A 304 13.26 -17.86 -14.33
CA LEU A 304 13.73 -18.89 -15.27
C LEU A 304 12.62 -19.34 -16.24
N GLU A 305 11.35 -19.30 -15.79
CA GLU A 305 10.13 -19.50 -16.59
C GLU A 305 10.00 -18.53 -17.80
N LEU A 306 10.51 -17.30 -17.69
CA LEU A 306 10.44 -16.30 -18.75
C LEU A 306 11.55 -16.51 -19.80
N ILE A 307 12.73 -16.94 -19.37
CA ILE A 307 13.82 -17.39 -20.28
C ILE A 307 13.38 -18.65 -21.02
N GLU A 308 12.67 -19.55 -20.34
CA GLU A 308 12.04 -20.73 -20.93
C GLU A 308 11.02 -20.35 -22.01
N SER A 309 10.14 -19.36 -21.76
CA SER A 309 9.21 -18.85 -22.78
C SER A 309 9.95 -18.32 -24.01
N LEU A 310 10.95 -17.45 -23.82
CA LEU A 310 11.69 -16.82 -24.91
C LEU A 310 12.44 -17.82 -25.81
N TYR A 311 13.04 -18.85 -25.21
CA TYR A 311 13.69 -19.93 -25.97
C TYR A 311 12.68 -20.77 -26.77
N ASN A 312 11.50 -21.04 -26.19
CA ASN A 312 10.46 -21.83 -26.85
C ASN A 312 9.76 -21.07 -27.99
N ASP A 313 9.73 -19.73 -27.93
CA ASP A 313 9.01 -18.89 -28.90
C ASP A 313 9.77 -18.70 -30.23
N ASP A 314 11.10 -18.46 -30.23
CA ASP A 314 11.91 -18.32 -31.46
C ASP A 314 13.40 -18.66 -31.24
N LYS A 315 13.72 -19.95 -31.38
CA LYS A 315 15.05 -20.51 -31.09
C LYS A 315 16.15 -19.97 -32.02
N ASP A 316 15.87 -19.80 -33.31
CA ASP A 316 16.89 -19.43 -34.31
C ASP A 316 17.30 -17.96 -34.18
N ASN A 317 16.34 -17.05 -33.98
CA ASN A 317 16.65 -15.64 -33.73
C ASN A 317 17.31 -15.43 -32.37
N PHE A 318 16.92 -16.20 -31.36
CA PHE A 318 17.60 -16.20 -30.05
C PHE A 318 19.10 -16.56 -30.19
N TYR A 319 19.44 -17.62 -30.93
CA TYR A 319 20.84 -18.03 -31.15
C TYR A 319 21.64 -17.06 -32.04
N ASN A 320 21.03 -16.49 -33.07
CA ASN A 320 21.71 -15.52 -33.93
C ASN A 320 22.02 -14.22 -33.17
N MET A 321 21.09 -13.74 -32.36
CA MET A 321 21.29 -12.58 -31.48
C MET A 321 22.34 -12.87 -30.41
N TYR A 322 22.31 -14.06 -29.81
CA TYR A 322 23.34 -14.55 -28.89
C TYR A 322 24.74 -14.53 -29.53
N LYS A 323 24.88 -15.05 -30.76
CA LYS A 323 26.17 -15.14 -31.45
C LYS A 323 26.74 -13.77 -31.80
N LEU A 324 25.90 -12.86 -32.32
CA LEU A 324 26.29 -11.48 -32.60
C LEU A 324 26.67 -10.72 -31.34
N TYR A 325 25.99 -10.98 -30.21
CA TYR A 325 26.28 -10.37 -28.92
C TYR A 325 27.59 -10.92 -28.32
N GLN A 326 27.84 -12.23 -28.39
CA GLN A 326 29.10 -12.86 -27.97
C GLN A 326 30.30 -12.31 -28.75
N GLU A 327 30.17 -12.17 -30.08
CA GLU A 327 31.20 -11.58 -30.94
C GLU A 327 31.48 -10.11 -30.54
N SER A 328 30.46 -9.34 -30.13
CA SER A 328 30.62 -7.96 -29.65
C SER A 328 31.41 -7.85 -28.33
N VAL A 329 31.20 -8.79 -27.39
CA VAL A 329 31.88 -8.84 -26.07
C VAL A 329 33.37 -9.19 -26.23
N LEU A 330 33.68 -10.16 -27.09
CA LEU A 330 35.04 -10.62 -27.37
C LEU A 330 35.90 -9.54 -28.06
N LEU A 331 35.29 -8.69 -28.88
CA LEU A 331 35.97 -7.57 -29.54
C LEU A 331 36.44 -6.48 -28.54
N ASP A 332 35.80 -6.36 -27.38
CA ASP A 332 36.07 -5.32 -26.38
C ASP A 332 37.13 -5.73 -25.33
N TYR A 333 37.16 -7.02 -24.98
CA TYR A 333 38.17 -7.59 -24.07
C TYR A 333 39.60 -7.39 -24.60
N ASN A 334 39.73 -7.33 -25.93
CA ASN A 334 41.01 -7.17 -26.62
C ASN A 334 41.47 -5.71 -26.79
N ASN A 335 40.61 -4.69 -26.56
CA ASN A 335 40.86 -3.33 -27.04
C ASN A 335 40.82 -2.18 -26.00
N SER A 336 40.63 -2.42 -24.68
CA SER A 336 40.24 -1.31 -23.77
C SER A 336 41.14 -1.02 -22.54
N ASN A 337 41.29 0.28 -22.30
CA ASN A 337 41.95 1.04 -21.23
C ASN A 337 41.48 0.66 -19.78
N PRO A 338 42.35 0.65 -18.74
CA PRO A 338 42.02 0.17 -17.40
C PRO A 338 40.82 0.80 -16.67
N GLN A 339 40.43 2.05 -16.95
CA GLN A 339 39.24 2.66 -16.34
C GLN A 339 37.91 2.14 -16.92
N LEU A 340 37.91 1.61 -18.14
CA LEU A 340 36.75 0.91 -18.73
C LEU A 340 36.55 -0.49 -18.16
N LYS A 341 37.55 -1.07 -17.47
CA LYS A 341 37.42 -2.38 -16.82
C LYS A 341 36.38 -2.40 -15.69
N TYR A 342 36.19 -1.30 -14.99
CA TYR A 342 35.26 -1.23 -13.84
C TYR A 342 33.79 -1.19 -14.29
N ASN A 343 33.46 -0.42 -15.34
CA ASN A 343 32.13 -0.44 -15.95
C ASN A 343 31.85 -1.72 -16.73
N ASN A 344 32.88 -2.38 -17.27
CA ASN A 344 32.76 -3.67 -17.94
C ASN A 344 32.61 -4.86 -16.99
N MET A 345 32.86 -4.69 -15.68
CA MET A 345 32.70 -5.76 -14.69
C MET A 345 31.22 -6.16 -14.59
N HIS A 346 30.32 -5.18 -14.43
CA HIS A 346 28.86 -5.37 -14.53
C HIS A 346 28.39 -5.92 -15.89
N PHE A 347 29.18 -5.79 -16.95
CA PHE A 347 28.84 -6.24 -18.29
C PHE A 347 29.21 -7.71 -18.55
N VAL A 348 30.37 -8.13 -18.04
CA VAL A 348 30.79 -9.54 -18.02
C VAL A 348 29.86 -10.37 -17.13
N ASP A 349 29.44 -9.81 -15.98
CA ASP A 349 28.47 -10.42 -15.07
C ASP A 349 27.18 -10.81 -15.81
N ASN A 350 26.54 -9.86 -16.51
CA ASN A 350 25.30 -10.11 -17.25
C ASN A 350 25.43 -11.18 -18.37
N CYS A 351 26.59 -11.30 -19.01
CA CYS A 351 26.83 -12.30 -20.06
C CYS A 351 26.98 -13.71 -19.47
N ILE A 352 27.64 -13.78 -18.32
CA ILE A 352 27.86 -15.02 -17.58
C ILE A 352 26.56 -15.47 -16.93
N ASP A 353 25.76 -14.54 -16.42
CA ASP A 353 24.43 -14.76 -15.86
C ASP A 353 23.47 -15.41 -16.87
N ILE A 354 23.38 -14.89 -18.10
CA ILE A 354 22.59 -15.52 -19.18
C ILE A 354 23.10 -16.92 -19.49
N TYR A 355 24.43 -17.07 -19.61
CA TYR A 355 25.03 -18.35 -19.99
C TYR A 355 24.78 -19.43 -18.93
N LEU A 356 24.82 -19.06 -17.65
CA LEU A 356 24.59 -19.94 -16.52
C LEU A 356 23.10 -20.26 -16.32
N LEU A 357 22.19 -19.29 -16.49
CA LEU A 357 20.74 -19.53 -16.47
C LEU A 357 20.34 -20.45 -17.61
N MET A 358 20.91 -20.24 -18.80
CA MET A 358 20.73 -21.09 -19.97
C MET A 358 21.31 -22.49 -19.76
N SER A 359 22.50 -22.61 -19.16
CA SER A 359 23.08 -23.92 -18.83
C SER A 359 22.23 -24.66 -17.79
N ALA A 360 21.81 -23.99 -16.71
CA ALA A 360 20.96 -24.56 -15.68
C ALA A 360 19.59 -24.98 -16.22
N PHE A 361 19.00 -24.21 -17.15
CA PHE A 361 17.75 -24.52 -17.82
C PHE A 361 17.88 -25.72 -18.78
N LEU A 362 18.87 -25.68 -19.70
CA LEU A 362 19.11 -26.72 -20.69
C LEU A 362 19.51 -28.06 -20.04
N PHE A 363 20.28 -28.03 -18.94
CA PHE A 363 20.68 -29.25 -18.22
C PHE A 363 19.54 -29.90 -17.43
N ASN A 364 18.63 -29.14 -16.81
CA ASN A 364 17.69 -29.71 -15.83
C ASN A 364 16.30 -30.07 -16.38
N LYS A 365 15.86 -29.54 -17.53
CA LYS A 365 14.50 -29.83 -18.05
C LYS A 365 14.41 -30.84 -19.19
N LYS A 366 15.52 -31.14 -19.91
CA LYS A 366 15.56 -32.20 -20.94
C LYS A 366 16.98 -32.79 -21.06
N GLU A 367 17.14 -34.07 -20.72
CA GLU A 367 18.40 -34.83 -20.69
C GLU A 367 19.15 -34.98 -22.05
N ASN A 368 18.79 -34.27 -23.13
CA ASN A 368 19.19 -34.64 -24.51
C ASN A 368 19.70 -33.52 -25.43
N GLU A 369 20.07 -32.32 -24.95
CA GLU A 369 20.78 -31.33 -25.80
C GLU A 369 22.28 -31.27 -25.45
N ILE A 370 23.13 -31.19 -26.49
CA ILE A 370 24.59 -31.14 -26.37
C ILE A 370 24.99 -29.80 -25.76
N ILE A 371 25.53 -29.85 -24.54
CA ILE A 371 26.08 -28.68 -23.86
C ILE A 371 27.61 -28.74 -23.93
N ASP A 372 28.26 -27.64 -24.29
CA ASP A 372 29.72 -27.55 -24.34
C ASP A 372 30.28 -27.41 -22.92
N HIS A 373 30.71 -28.53 -22.35
CA HIS A 373 31.33 -28.60 -21.02
C HIS A 373 32.50 -27.62 -20.85
N ASN A 374 33.24 -27.29 -21.91
CA ASN A 374 34.34 -26.34 -21.83
C ASN A 374 33.88 -24.90 -21.56
N ILE A 375 32.63 -24.57 -21.89
CA ILE A 375 32.08 -23.24 -21.63
C ILE A 375 31.50 -23.20 -20.20
N VAL A 376 30.89 -24.29 -19.72
CA VAL A 376 30.44 -24.43 -18.32
C VAL A 376 31.63 -24.30 -17.35
N ASP A 377 32.74 -25.00 -17.64
CA ASP A 377 33.94 -24.93 -16.80
C ASP A 377 34.53 -23.52 -16.73
N ARG A 378 34.56 -22.81 -17.87
CA ARG A 378 35.01 -21.41 -17.92
C ARG A 378 34.10 -20.47 -17.14
N ALA A 379 32.78 -20.70 -17.17
CA ALA A 379 31.82 -19.88 -16.44
C ALA A 379 31.94 -20.10 -14.91
N VAL A 380 32.08 -21.35 -14.47
CA VAL A 380 32.32 -21.66 -13.04
C VAL A 380 33.66 -21.08 -12.58
N ASP A 381 34.71 -21.18 -13.40
CA ASP A 381 36.01 -20.58 -13.09
C ASP A 381 35.92 -19.08 -12.93
N PHE A 382 35.16 -18.40 -13.80
CA PHE A 382 34.93 -16.97 -13.63
C PHE A 382 34.20 -16.65 -12.31
N LEU A 383 33.08 -17.34 -12.03
CA LEU A 383 32.29 -17.10 -10.83
C LEU A 383 33.09 -17.33 -9.54
N CYS A 384 33.82 -18.44 -9.46
CA CYS A 384 34.67 -18.74 -8.31
C CYS A 384 35.78 -17.69 -8.16
N ASN A 385 36.46 -17.32 -9.25
CA ASN A 385 37.51 -16.28 -9.20
C ASN A 385 36.95 -14.89 -8.86
N PHE A 386 35.70 -14.60 -9.21
CA PHE A 386 35.03 -13.35 -8.86
C PHE A 386 34.70 -13.31 -7.36
N LEU A 387 34.25 -14.42 -6.80
CA LEU A 387 33.86 -14.53 -5.38
C LEU A 387 35.06 -14.74 -4.45
N ASP A 388 36.19 -15.24 -4.95
CA ASP A 388 37.43 -15.51 -4.19
C ASP A 388 38.03 -14.28 -3.46
N PRO A 389 38.17 -13.08 -4.07
CA PRO A 389 38.87 -11.94 -3.44
C PRO A 389 38.02 -11.09 -2.49
N LEU A 390 36.70 -11.24 -2.45
CA LEU A 390 35.78 -10.32 -1.78
C LEU A 390 35.31 -10.69 -0.34
N PRO A 391 35.58 -11.87 0.27
CA PRO A 391 35.12 -12.17 1.63
C PRO A 391 35.70 -11.25 2.72
N GLU A 392 36.87 -10.63 2.49
CA GLU A 392 37.55 -9.78 3.47
C GLU A 392 37.03 -8.32 3.50
N CYS A 393 36.19 -7.91 2.55
CA CYS A 393 35.81 -6.51 2.36
C CYS A 393 34.46 -6.11 2.99
N TYR A 394 33.85 -6.98 3.80
CA TYR A 394 32.45 -6.80 4.27
C TYR A 394 32.25 -5.64 5.25
N ASP A 395 33.33 -5.09 5.83
CA ASP A 395 33.25 -4.13 6.94
C ASP A 395 33.51 -2.66 6.58
N ASP A 396 34.03 -2.30 5.39
CA ASP A 396 34.63 -0.96 5.16
C ASP A 396 34.07 -0.07 4.02
N TYR A 397 32.95 -0.41 3.37
CA TYR A 397 32.34 0.46 2.34
C TYR A 397 30.88 0.83 2.66
N ASN A 398 30.69 2.04 3.20
CA ASN A 398 29.37 2.53 3.63
C ASN A 398 28.44 2.98 2.49
N ASP A 399 28.91 3.17 1.26
CA ASP A 399 28.08 3.70 0.16
C ASP A 399 27.60 2.66 -0.88
N TYR A 400 28.09 1.41 -0.86
CA TYR A 400 27.78 0.37 -1.88
C TYR A 400 27.23 -0.96 -1.32
N LYS A 401 26.85 -1.00 -0.05
CA LYS A 401 26.52 -2.24 0.69
C LYS A 401 25.37 -3.06 0.07
N TYR A 402 24.38 -2.41 -0.53
CA TYR A 402 23.22 -3.08 -1.14
C TYR A 402 23.55 -3.74 -2.49
N LEU A 403 24.35 -3.05 -3.32
CA LEU A 403 24.72 -3.54 -4.65
C LEU A 403 25.65 -4.76 -4.55
N ILE A 404 26.66 -4.67 -3.66
CA ILE A 404 27.60 -5.77 -3.41
C ILE A 404 26.85 -7.00 -2.87
N HIS A 405 25.94 -6.81 -1.91
CA HIS A 405 25.15 -7.89 -1.34
C HIS A 405 24.33 -8.65 -2.40
N ASN A 406 23.63 -7.92 -3.29
CA ASN A 406 22.81 -8.52 -4.33
C ASN A 406 23.63 -9.30 -5.37
N ILE A 407 24.80 -8.76 -5.75
CA ILE A 407 25.74 -9.42 -6.67
C ILE A 407 26.20 -10.75 -6.07
N PHE A 408 26.61 -10.75 -4.81
CA PHE A 408 27.08 -11.94 -4.10
C PHE A 408 26.02 -13.03 -4.00
N GLU A 409 24.81 -12.66 -3.60
CA GLU A 409 23.71 -13.61 -3.50
C GLU A 409 23.34 -14.21 -4.85
N TYR A 410 23.29 -13.38 -5.89
CA TYR A 410 23.02 -13.83 -7.24
C TYR A 410 24.05 -14.85 -7.74
N HIS A 411 25.34 -14.52 -7.63
CA HIS A 411 26.43 -15.40 -8.10
C HIS A 411 26.50 -16.71 -7.28
N THR A 412 26.21 -16.64 -5.98
CA THR A 412 26.13 -17.82 -5.10
C THR A 412 24.96 -18.72 -5.46
N TYR A 413 23.80 -18.15 -5.83
CA TYR A 413 22.66 -18.89 -6.35
C TYR A 413 22.99 -19.63 -7.65
N MET A 414 23.72 -19.00 -8.56
CA MET A 414 24.16 -19.65 -9.80
C MET A 414 25.10 -20.84 -9.53
N LEU A 415 26.05 -20.70 -8.59
CA LEU A 415 26.90 -21.82 -8.17
C LEU A 415 26.10 -22.92 -7.48
N ALA A 416 25.05 -22.59 -6.73
CA ALA A 416 24.17 -23.57 -6.12
C ALA A 416 23.37 -24.38 -7.16
N LEU A 417 22.94 -23.76 -8.27
CA LEU A 417 22.29 -24.46 -9.40
C LEU A 417 23.23 -25.46 -10.09
N LEU A 418 24.53 -25.18 -10.12
CA LEU A 418 25.55 -26.04 -10.74
C LEU A 418 26.18 -27.05 -9.77
N TYR A 419 25.71 -27.10 -8.52
CA TYR A 419 26.34 -27.87 -7.44
C TYR A 419 26.57 -29.36 -7.77
N ASP A 420 25.59 -30.05 -8.37
CA ASP A 420 25.70 -31.49 -8.59
C ASP A 420 26.58 -31.85 -9.79
N TYR A 421 26.91 -30.86 -10.63
CA TYR A 421 27.44 -31.08 -11.97
C TYR A 421 28.87 -30.57 -12.16
N ASN A 422 29.35 -29.66 -11.28
CA ASN A 422 30.72 -29.16 -11.33
C ASN A 422 31.39 -29.22 -9.95
N ASP A 423 32.56 -29.88 -9.87
CA ASP A 423 33.28 -30.08 -8.60
C ASP A 423 33.75 -28.76 -7.97
N LYS A 424 34.08 -27.73 -8.74
CA LYS A 424 34.47 -26.41 -8.21
C LYS A 424 33.29 -25.70 -7.59
N ALA A 425 32.13 -25.69 -8.26
CA ALA A 425 30.89 -25.14 -7.71
C ALA A 425 30.48 -25.88 -6.42
N LYS A 426 30.57 -27.21 -6.43
CA LYS A 426 30.32 -28.06 -5.26
C LYS A 426 31.21 -27.74 -4.08
N ASN A 427 32.52 -27.58 -4.33
CA ASN A 427 33.50 -27.25 -3.30
C ASN A 427 33.26 -25.84 -2.73
N PHE A 428 32.95 -24.86 -3.58
CA PHE A 428 32.63 -23.49 -3.17
C PHE A 428 31.38 -23.44 -2.28
N ILE A 429 30.30 -24.11 -2.69
CA ILE A 429 29.08 -24.13 -1.88
C ILE A 429 29.36 -24.84 -0.56
N LYS A 430 29.99 -26.02 -0.55
CA LYS A 430 30.33 -26.73 0.70
C LYS A 430 31.18 -25.87 1.65
N SER A 431 32.20 -25.18 1.11
CA SER A 431 33.09 -24.35 1.93
C SER A 431 32.39 -23.13 2.50
N THR A 432 31.39 -22.57 1.81
CA THR A 432 30.68 -21.34 2.23
C THR A 432 29.29 -21.59 2.84
N LEU A 433 28.84 -22.84 2.90
CA LEU A 433 27.55 -23.30 3.47
C LEU A 433 27.55 -23.16 5.00
N TYR A 434 27.70 -21.95 5.48
CA TYR A 434 27.53 -21.46 6.85
C TYR A 434 27.13 -19.98 6.83
N SER A 435 27.32 -19.28 5.70
CA SER A 435 26.79 -17.94 5.48
C SER A 435 25.29 -18.00 5.15
N TYR A 436 24.54 -17.00 5.61
CA TYR A 436 23.10 -16.93 5.31
C TYR A 436 22.81 -16.83 3.80
N ILE A 437 23.68 -16.16 3.05
CA ILE A 437 23.59 -16.01 1.58
C ILE A 437 23.68 -17.39 0.92
N THR A 438 24.70 -18.18 1.28
CA THR A 438 24.90 -19.52 0.71
C THR A 438 23.77 -20.46 1.13
N ILE A 439 23.33 -20.41 2.40
CA ILE A 439 22.22 -21.23 2.89
C ILE A 439 20.94 -20.93 2.09
N ASN A 440 20.57 -19.66 1.92
CA ASN A 440 19.37 -19.29 1.17
C ASN A 440 19.47 -19.64 -0.32
N SER A 441 20.62 -19.32 -0.92
CA SER A 441 20.92 -19.64 -2.33
C SER A 441 20.79 -21.15 -2.59
N PHE A 442 21.33 -21.96 -1.68
CA PHE A 442 21.27 -23.41 -1.79
C PHE A 442 19.84 -23.95 -1.61
N ILE A 443 19.09 -23.48 -0.60
CA ILE A 443 17.68 -23.87 -0.41
C ILE A 443 16.85 -23.53 -1.65
N SER A 444 17.01 -22.32 -2.16
CA SER A 444 16.29 -21.82 -3.34
C SER A 444 16.60 -22.65 -4.59
N ALA A 445 17.88 -22.92 -4.84
CA ALA A 445 18.30 -23.70 -6.00
C ALA A 445 17.79 -25.15 -5.93
N ARG A 446 17.88 -25.78 -4.75
CA ARG A 446 17.44 -27.18 -4.55
C ARG A 446 15.95 -27.38 -4.69
N ASN A 447 15.15 -26.46 -4.15
CA ASN A 447 13.71 -26.50 -4.32
C ASN A 447 13.32 -26.30 -5.78
N TYR A 448 13.95 -25.34 -6.47
CA TYR A 448 13.69 -25.10 -7.89
C TYR A 448 14.02 -26.31 -8.78
N LEU A 449 15.18 -26.96 -8.57
CA LEU A 449 15.64 -28.05 -9.42
C LEU A 449 14.93 -29.37 -9.18
N TYR A 450 14.56 -29.67 -7.94
CA TYR A 450 14.13 -31.01 -7.53
C TYR A 450 12.75 -31.06 -6.89
N ASP A 451 12.07 -29.92 -6.77
CA ASP A 451 10.81 -29.75 -6.04
C ASP A 451 10.86 -30.37 -4.62
N LYS A 452 12.06 -30.35 -4.02
CA LYS A 452 12.30 -30.88 -2.66
C LYS A 452 11.66 -29.96 -1.64
N THR A 453 11.03 -30.53 -0.63
CA THR A 453 10.59 -29.77 0.55
C THR A 453 11.79 -29.14 1.25
N VAL A 454 11.59 -27.95 1.81
CA VAL A 454 12.62 -27.22 2.56
C VAL A 454 13.20 -28.09 3.68
N PHE A 455 12.37 -28.85 4.38
CA PHE A 455 12.80 -29.76 5.44
C PHE A 455 13.86 -30.77 4.96
N ASN A 456 13.63 -31.41 3.81
CA ASN A 456 14.57 -32.37 3.25
C ASN A 456 15.88 -31.71 2.81
N ILE A 457 15.81 -30.47 2.31
CA ILE A 457 17.01 -29.70 1.94
C ILE A 457 17.81 -29.30 3.18
N VAL A 458 17.16 -28.92 4.28
CA VAL A 458 17.86 -28.59 5.54
C VAL A 458 18.55 -29.82 6.13
N LYS A 459 17.91 -30.99 6.05
CA LYS A 459 18.58 -32.26 6.42
C LYS A 459 19.82 -32.51 5.57
N GLU A 460 19.74 -32.23 4.26
CA GLU A 460 20.89 -32.30 3.36
C GLU A 460 22.00 -31.32 3.78
N ILE A 461 21.67 -30.05 4.09
CA ILE A 461 22.62 -29.04 4.56
C ILE A 461 23.42 -29.53 5.78
N PHE A 462 22.75 -30.08 6.80
CA PHE A 462 23.43 -30.59 7.99
C PHE A 462 24.36 -31.77 7.71
N THR A 463 24.10 -32.56 6.66
CA THR A 463 25.04 -33.61 6.22
C THR A 463 26.22 -33.07 5.42
N LEU A 464 26.06 -31.92 4.78
CA LEU A 464 27.06 -31.32 3.91
C LEU A 464 28.08 -30.47 4.67
N ASN A 465 27.68 -29.84 5.77
CA ASN A 465 28.55 -29.02 6.60
C ASN A 465 28.12 -29.11 8.09
N ASP A 466 28.99 -29.68 8.92
CA ASP A 466 28.76 -29.94 10.35
C ASP A 466 28.83 -28.67 11.22
N LYS A 467 29.31 -27.55 10.65
CA LYS A 467 29.34 -26.25 11.35
C LYS A 467 28.00 -25.52 11.33
N VAL A 468 27.11 -25.87 10.39
CA VAL A 468 25.78 -25.25 10.31
C VAL A 468 24.92 -25.79 11.43
N ASN A 469 24.33 -24.89 12.20
CA ASN A 469 23.37 -25.25 13.22
C ASN A 469 22.00 -24.66 12.89
N ILE A 470 21.00 -25.08 13.67
CA ILE A 470 19.62 -24.66 13.46
C ILE A 470 19.41 -23.14 13.59
N ILE A 471 20.23 -22.44 14.40
CA ILE A 471 20.15 -20.98 14.51
C ILE A 471 20.55 -20.30 13.21
N ASP A 472 21.53 -20.83 12.47
CA ASP A 472 21.94 -20.24 11.20
C ASP A 472 20.77 -20.25 10.19
N ILE A 473 19.92 -21.27 10.25
CA ILE A 473 18.66 -21.35 9.49
C ILE A 473 17.65 -20.29 9.95
N TYR A 474 17.45 -20.11 11.26
CA TYR A 474 16.58 -19.07 11.81
C TYR A 474 17.08 -17.64 11.54
N LEU A 475 18.41 -17.42 11.58
CA LEU A 475 19.06 -16.15 11.26
C LEU A 475 18.89 -15.81 9.78
N THR A 476 19.05 -16.81 8.90
CA THR A 476 18.76 -16.66 7.48
C THR A 476 17.33 -16.15 7.31
N TYR A 477 16.35 -16.83 7.90
CA TYR A 477 14.94 -16.40 7.84
C TYR A 477 14.72 -14.96 8.35
N TYR A 478 15.30 -14.60 9.51
CA TYR A 478 15.19 -13.25 10.05
C TYR A 478 15.78 -12.18 9.11
N ILE A 479 17.00 -12.38 8.62
CA ILE A 479 17.69 -11.43 7.74
C ILE A 479 16.85 -11.19 6.48
N TYR A 480 16.30 -12.25 5.87
CA TYR A 480 15.41 -12.10 4.71
C TYR A 480 14.12 -11.37 5.07
N THR A 481 13.47 -11.71 6.19
CA THR A 481 12.25 -10.99 6.59
C THR A 481 12.50 -9.50 6.81
N ASN A 482 13.61 -9.11 7.43
CA ASN A 482 13.97 -7.71 7.67
C ASN A 482 14.44 -6.96 6.42
N ALA A 483 15.20 -7.62 5.53
CA ALA A 483 15.66 -7.01 4.27
C ALA A 483 14.49 -6.68 3.32
N ILE A 484 13.36 -7.39 3.46
CA ILE A 484 12.13 -7.20 2.68
C ILE A 484 11.22 -6.10 3.26
N TYR A 485 11.40 -5.71 4.54
CA TYR A 485 10.59 -4.64 5.15
C TYR A 485 10.88 -3.24 4.57
N SER A 486 11.83 -3.09 3.64
CA SER A 486 12.08 -1.84 2.91
C SER A 486 11.50 -1.77 1.48
N ALA A 487 10.85 -2.81 0.93
CA ALA A 487 10.05 -2.71 -0.31
C ALA A 487 9.22 -3.99 -0.59
N ASP A 488 7.88 -3.84 -0.68
CA ASP A 488 6.87 -4.58 -1.46
C ASP A 488 6.85 -6.12 -1.64
N ASN A 489 7.80 -6.91 -1.12
CA ASN A 489 7.90 -8.34 -1.44
C ASN A 489 7.46 -9.30 -0.32
N LYS A 490 6.27 -9.09 0.28
CA LYS A 490 5.76 -9.90 1.40
C LYS A 490 5.43 -11.39 1.10
N LYS A 491 5.46 -11.84 -0.15
CA LYS A 491 4.98 -13.19 -0.54
C LYS A 491 6.06 -14.19 -0.98
N LYS A 492 7.35 -13.85 -0.95
CA LYS A 492 8.36 -14.59 -1.75
C LYS A 492 9.57 -15.16 -1.00
N THR A 493 9.46 -15.51 0.28
CA THR A 493 10.51 -16.27 0.97
C THR A 493 10.22 -17.77 0.88
N LEU A 494 11.16 -18.57 0.34
CA LEU A 494 11.06 -20.04 0.28
C LEU A 494 10.91 -20.68 1.67
N LEU A 495 11.49 -20.06 2.71
CA LEU A 495 11.18 -20.36 4.10
C LEU A 495 9.96 -19.53 4.53
N ASN A 496 8.75 -20.08 4.37
CA ASN A 496 7.59 -19.53 5.08
C ASN A 496 7.65 -19.92 6.58
N ILE A 497 6.85 -19.25 7.42
CA ILE A 497 6.78 -19.51 8.87
C ILE A 497 6.52 -21.00 9.17
N TYR A 498 5.70 -21.67 8.36
CA TYR A 498 5.36 -23.08 8.52
C TYR A 498 6.57 -24.01 8.34
N ASN A 499 7.39 -23.78 7.31
CA ASN A 499 8.61 -24.55 7.05
C ASN A 499 9.60 -24.41 8.21
N VAL A 500 9.74 -23.21 8.77
CA VAL A 500 10.65 -22.94 9.90
C VAL A 500 10.20 -23.66 11.18
N ILE A 501 8.89 -23.70 11.45
CA ILE A 501 8.32 -24.44 12.58
C ILE A 501 8.51 -25.95 12.40
N GLU A 502 8.27 -26.46 11.19
CA GLU A 502 8.48 -27.88 10.85
C GLU A 502 9.92 -28.31 11.07
N ILE A 503 10.90 -27.50 10.62
CA ILE A 503 12.32 -27.77 10.87
C ILE A 503 12.58 -27.75 12.38
N GLY A 504 12.18 -26.70 13.09
CA GLY A 504 12.43 -26.58 14.53
C GLY A 504 11.89 -27.78 15.34
N ASN A 505 10.70 -28.26 14.98
CA ASN A 505 10.07 -29.43 15.60
C ASN A 505 10.84 -30.75 15.42
N ASN A 506 11.69 -30.84 14.40
CA ASN A 506 12.52 -32.02 14.12
C ASN A 506 13.94 -31.92 14.72
N TYR A 507 14.36 -30.75 15.20
CA TYR A 507 15.70 -30.47 15.75
C TYR A 507 15.64 -29.91 17.19
N LEU A 508 14.72 -30.43 18.02
CA LEU A 508 14.48 -29.94 19.39
C LEU A 508 15.72 -30.01 20.30
N GLU A 509 16.51 -31.08 20.22
CA GLU A 509 17.73 -31.24 21.04
C GLU A 509 18.77 -30.16 20.77
N ASP A 510 18.92 -29.75 19.51
CA ASP A 510 19.85 -28.68 19.13
C ASP A 510 19.34 -27.32 19.60
N ILE A 511 18.03 -27.07 19.47
CA ILE A 511 17.39 -25.86 20.01
C ILE A 511 17.59 -25.76 21.52
N ASP A 512 17.46 -26.87 22.25
CA ASP A 512 17.63 -26.91 23.70
C ASP A 512 19.04 -26.52 24.15
N LYS A 513 20.09 -26.87 23.39
CA LYS A 513 21.47 -26.45 23.68
C LYS A 513 21.57 -24.93 23.74
N PHE A 514 20.93 -24.23 22.82
CA PHE A 514 20.99 -22.77 22.70
C PHE A 514 20.05 -22.04 23.65
N ILE A 515 18.84 -22.56 23.89
CA ILE A 515 17.92 -22.06 24.92
C ILE A 515 18.60 -22.04 26.29
N ASN A 516 19.53 -22.96 26.52
CA ASN A 516 20.26 -23.08 27.78
C ASN A 516 21.55 -22.24 27.87
N ASP A 517 22.05 -21.66 26.78
CA ASP A 517 23.30 -20.90 26.73
C ASP A 517 23.11 -19.42 27.08
N ASP A 518 23.58 -19.01 28.27
CA ASP A 518 23.49 -17.61 28.74
C ASP A 518 24.23 -16.61 27.82
N LYS A 519 25.31 -17.03 27.14
CA LYS A 519 26.04 -16.16 26.20
C LYS A 519 25.19 -15.87 24.97
N PHE A 520 24.51 -16.89 24.46
CA PHE A 520 23.55 -16.75 23.36
C PHE A 520 22.38 -15.83 23.73
N ILE A 521 21.72 -16.06 24.88
CA ILE A 521 20.60 -15.24 25.36
C ILE A 521 20.99 -13.76 25.45
N LYS A 522 22.18 -13.48 26.02
CA LYS A 522 22.71 -12.12 26.14
C LYS A 522 22.94 -11.48 24.76
N ASN A 523 23.42 -12.24 23.79
CA ASN A 523 23.70 -11.73 22.46
C ASN A 523 22.42 -11.39 21.68
N ILE A 524 21.43 -12.30 21.65
CA ILE A 524 20.19 -12.04 20.91
C ILE A 524 19.42 -10.86 21.51
N SER A 525 19.43 -10.69 22.84
CA SER A 525 18.71 -9.60 23.53
C SER A 525 19.12 -8.18 23.12
N LYS A 526 20.24 -8.02 22.41
CA LYS A 526 20.71 -6.75 21.86
C LYS A 526 19.93 -6.32 20.62
N ASP A 527 19.39 -7.26 19.85
CA ASP A 527 18.52 -7.01 18.70
C ASP A 527 17.07 -7.31 19.08
N ILE A 528 16.29 -6.24 19.26
CA ILE A 528 14.89 -6.31 19.70
C ILE A 528 14.02 -7.02 18.65
N ASN A 529 14.18 -6.67 17.38
CA ASN A 529 13.35 -7.20 16.30
C ASN A 529 13.64 -8.69 16.10
N PHE A 530 14.92 -9.08 16.10
CA PHE A 530 15.32 -10.47 16.01
C PHE A 530 14.75 -11.29 17.16
N THR A 531 14.93 -10.79 18.39
CA THR A 531 14.49 -11.52 19.58
C THR A 531 12.99 -11.75 19.58
N ILE A 532 12.19 -10.74 19.24
CA ILE A 532 10.73 -10.86 19.19
C ILE A 532 10.31 -11.87 18.12
N HIS A 533 10.90 -11.76 16.92
CA HIS A 533 10.59 -12.65 15.81
C HIS A 533 10.98 -14.10 16.11
N PHE A 534 12.18 -14.31 16.66
CA PHE A 534 12.68 -15.61 17.08
C PHE A 534 11.80 -16.25 18.16
N LEU A 535 11.40 -15.49 19.20
CA LEU A 535 10.49 -15.96 20.24
C LEU A 535 9.12 -16.37 19.69
N ASN A 536 8.51 -15.55 18.82
CA ASN A 536 7.21 -15.87 18.24
C ASN A 536 7.26 -17.09 17.32
N THR A 537 8.39 -17.31 16.65
CA THR A 537 8.59 -18.46 15.78
C THR A 537 8.81 -19.74 16.59
N LEU A 538 9.67 -19.69 17.61
CA LEU A 538 9.94 -20.84 18.48
C LEU A 538 8.72 -21.27 19.31
N TYR A 539 7.96 -20.33 19.86
CA TYR A 539 6.83 -20.63 20.76
C TYR A 539 5.47 -20.44 20.06
N ASN A 540 5.41 -20.76 18.77
CA ASN A 540 4.14 -20.82 18.02
C ASN A 540 3.26 -21.97 18.55
N LYS A 541 1.94 -21.90 18.33
CA LYS A 541 0.97 -22.95 18.71
C LYS A 541 1.30 -24.33 18.12
N GLU A 542 1.92 -24.37 16.94
CA GLU A 542 2.33 -25.61 16.25
C GLU A 542 3.71 -26.14 16.70
N SER A 543 4.41 -25.40 17.56
CA SER A 543 5.73 -25.79 18.07
C SER A 543 5.65 -26.85 19.18
N LYS A 544 6.57 -27.81 19.14
CA LYS A 544 6.75 -28.88 20.13
C LYS A 544 7.72 -28.51 21.26
N ILE A 545 8.24 -27.27 21.28
CA ILE A 545 9.18 -26.83 22.31
C ILE A 545 8.49 -26.74 23.68
N GLU A 546 9.11 -27.33 24.69
CA GLU A 546 8.60 -27.33 26.08
C GLU A 546 9.51 -26.60 27.07
N ASN A 547 10.73 -26.24 26.65
CA ASN A 547 11.69 -25.55 27.50
C ASN A 547 11.52 -24.03 27.44
N TYR A 548 10.99 -23.41 28.50
CA TYR A 548 10.72 -21.96 28.58
C TYR A 548 11.82 -21.14 29.27
N LYS A 549 13.00 -21.72 29.51
CA LYS A 549 14.11 -21.04 30.21
C LYS A 549 14.52 -19.74 29.53
N LEU A 550 14.60 -19.74 28.19
CA LEU A 550 14.90 -18.55 27.39
C LEU A 550 13.91 -17.41 27.67
N VAL A 551 12.60 -17.72 27.62
CA VAL A 551 11.51 -16.74 27.83
C VAL A 551 11.59 -16.14 29.23
N LEU A 552 11.78 -16.98 30.25
CA LEU A 552 11.90 -16.55 31.64
C LEU A 552 13.15 -15.71 31.89
N LYS A 553 14.30 -16.11 31.32
CA LYS A 553 15.56 -15.38 31.46
C LYS A 553 15.49 -14.01 30.78
N LEU A 554 14.88 -13.93 29.59
CA LEU A 554 14.65 -12.65 28.90
C LEU A 554 13.66 -11.76 29.65
N LEU A 555 12.61 -12.31 30.24
CA LEU A 555 11.66 -11.54 31.06
C LEU A 555 12.36 -10.92 32.29
N GLU A 556 13.27 -11.67 32.91
CA GLU A 556 14.03 -11.25 34.08
C GLU A 556 15.12 -10.21 33.74
N THR A 557 15.86 -10.42 32.65
CA THR A 557 17.12 -9.69 32.38
C THR A 557 17.05 -8.63 31.28
N SER A 558 16.06 -8.70 30.38
CA SER A 558 15.98 -7.77 29.25
C SER A 558 15.64 -6.35 29.71
N LYS A 559 16.25 -5.35 29.05
CA LYS A 559 15.91 -3.92 29.24
C LYS A 559 14.78 -3.45 28.32
N SER A 560 14.46 -4.20 27.26
CA SER A 560 13.42 -3.82 26.29
C SER A 560 12.02 -4.17 26.80
N LYS A 561 11.12 -3.19 26.82
CA LYS A 561 9.71 -3.38 27.17
C LYS A 561 8.98 -4.29 26.19
N GLU A 562 9.37 -4.28 24.92
CA GLU A 562 8.73 -5.06 23.86
C GLU A 562 9.06 -6.55 23.95
N ILE A 563 10.33 -6.86 24.25
CA ILE A 563 10.77 -8.25 24.54
C ILE A 563 10.01 -8.77 25.76
N LYS A 564 9.98 -8.02 26.87
CA LYS A 564 9.24 -8.42 28.09
C LYS A 564 7.76 -8.66 27.81
N LYS A 565 7.10 -7.78 27.05
CA LYS A 565 5.69 -7.93 26.66
C LYS A 565 5.46 -9.21 25.84
N THR A 566 6.37 -9.54 24.94
CA THR A 566 6.31 -10.77 24.14
C THR A 566 6.48 -12.01 25.02
N CYS A 567 7.45 -12.00 25.95
CA CYS A 567 7.63 -13.08 26.92
C CYS A 567 6.37 -13.33 27.77
N ILE A 568 5.74 -12.27 28.28
CA ILE A 568 4.50 -12.37 29.08
C ILE A 568 3.40 -13.07 28.28
N LYS A 569 3.16 -12.64 27.02
CA LYS A 569 2.14 -13.26 26.15
C LYS A 569 2.38 -14.74 25.88
N ILE A 570 3.64 -15.15 25.73
CA ILE A 570 4.02 -16.56 25.53
C ILE A 570 3.73 -17.37 26.79
N LEU A 571 4.11 -16.86 27.96
CA LEU A 571 3.89 -17.53 29.24
C LEU A 571 2.40 -17.63 29.58
N GLU A 572 1.60 -16.59 29.36
CA GLU A 572 0.15 -16.59 29.60
C GLU A 572 -0.57 -17.80 28.98
N LYS A 573 -0.12 -18.26 27.80
CA LYS A 573 -0.72 -19.38 27.05
C LYS A 573 -0.19 -20.76 27.45
N SER A 574 0.74 -20.84 28.40
CA SER A 574 1.56 -22.04 28.65
C SER A 574 1.43 -22.58 30.09
N GLU A 575 0.28 -22.38 30.76
CA GLU A 575 0.07 -22.73 32.18
C GLU A 575 0.54 -24.16 32.52
N SER A 576 0.01 -25.15 31.80
CA SER A 576 0.25 -26.56 32.12
C SER A 576 1.73 -26.96 32.02
N LYS A 577 2.55 -26.20 31.30
CA LYS A 577 3.97 -26.49 31.06
C LYS A 577 4.91 -25.75 32.00
N VAL A 578 4.53 -24.56 32.50
CA VAL A 578 5.46 -23.66 33.20
C VAL A 578 5.01 -23.26 34.61
N LYS A 579 3.81 -23.68 35.06
CA LYS A 579 3.25 -23.22 36.34
C LYS A 579 4.15 -23.50 37.55
N ASP A 580 4.65 -24.72 37.68
CA ASP A 580 5.47 -25.12 38.83
C ASP A 580 6.80 -24.35 38.84
N ASP A 581 7.43 -24.18 37.68
CA ASP A 581 8.66 -23.40 37.51
C ASP A 581 8.46 -21.92 37.85
N LEU A 582 7.32 -21.33 37.45
CA LEU A 582 6.99 -19.94 37.79
C LEU A 582 6.77 -19.77 39.30
N ILE A 583 6.07 -20.70 39.94
CA ILE A 583 5.81 -20.66 41.38
C ILE A 583 7.15 -20.74 42.14
N GLN A 584 8.02 -21.68 41.78
CA GLN A 584 9.35 -21.78 42.41
C GLN A 584 10.21 -20.54 42.20
N LYS A 585 10.11 -19.88 41.03
CA LYS A 585 10.82 -18.62 40.78
C LYS A 585 10.23 -17.43 41.53
N LEU A 586 8.91 -17.41 41.75
CA LEU A 586 8.22 -16.32 42.44
C LEU A 586 8.79 -16.10 43.84
N ASP A 587 9.10 -17.17 44.57
CA ASP A 587 9.67 -17.12 45.93
C ASP A 587 11.00 -16.34 46.02
N LYS A 588 11.72 -16.23 44.90
CA LYS A 588 13.03 -15.56 44.81
C LYS A 588 12.98 -14.27 43.99
N ALA A 589 11.84 -13.94 43.39
CA ALA A 589 11.67 -12.78 42.52
C ALA A 589 11.51 -11.49 43.34
N LYS A 590 11.96 -10.35 42.78
CA LYS A 590 11.76 -9.01 43.36
C LYS A 590 11.39 -7.99 42.28
N GLY A 591 10.65 -6.96 42.66
CA GLY A 591 10.40 -5.77 41.83
C GLY A 591 9.52 -6.05 40.59
N GLU A 592 9.93 -5.51 39.43
CA GLU A 592 9.16 -5.62 38.17
C GLU A 592 8.99 -7.08 37.70
N PHE A 593 9.98 -7.93 37.95
CA PHE A 593 9.93 -9.35 37.61
C PHE A 593 8.89 -10.10 38.45
N GLU A 594 8.91 -9.90 39.76
CA GLU A 594 7.90 -10.46 40.69
C GLU A 594 6.48 -10.04 40.29
N THR A 595 6.30 -8.75 39.96
CA THR A 595 5.00 -8.22 39.52
C THR A 595 4.51 -8.93 38.25
N SER A 596 5.42 -9.18 37.30
CA SER A 596 5.09 -9.86 36.04
C SER A 596 4.73 -11.34 36.26
N LEU A 597 5.42 -12.03 37.17
CA LEU A 597 5.09 -13.41 37.54
C LEU A 597 3.73 -13.50 38.24
N LYS A 598 3.46 -12.61 39.20
CA LYS A 598 2.14 -12.53 39.88
C LYS A 598 1.01 -12.28 38.89
N SER A 599 1.21 -11.40 37.90
CA SER A 599 0.17 -11.16 36.88
C SER A 599 -0.11 -12.39 36.03
N ILE A 600 0.91 -13.16 35.63
CA ILE A 600 0.74 -14.38 34.84
C ILE A 600 -0.01 -15.45 35.65
N ILE A 601 0.44 -15.71 36.88
CA ILE A 601 -0.20 -16.68 37.79
C ILE A 601 -1.66 -16.29 38.05
N ARG A 602 -1.92 -15.00 38.22
CA ARG A 602 -3.28 -14.52 38.36
C ARG A 602 -4.11 -14.79 37.12
N ILE A 603 -3.65 -14.50 35.91
CA ILE A 603 -4.39 -14.80 34.67
C ILE A 603 -4.79 -16.28 34.61
N TRP A 604 -3.87 -17.17 34.96
CA TRP A 604 -4.13 -18.61 35.05
C TRP A 604 -5.16 -18.97 36.12
N ASP A 605 -5.00 -18.45 37.33
CA ASP A 605 -5.95 -18.71 38.42
C ASP A 605 -7.34 -18.11 38.10
N MET A 606 -7.39 -16.98 37.39
CA MET A 606 -8.61 -16.34 36.89
C MET A 606 -9.35 -17.18 35.85
N SER A 607 -8.63 -17.96 35.03
CA SER A 607 -9.25 -18.89 34.07
C SER A 607 -10.05 -20.04 34.73
N ARG A 608 -9.84 -20.27 36.04
CA ARG A 608 -10.53 -21.31 36.82
C ARG A 608 -11.86 -20.83 37.41
N PHE A 609 -12.10 -19.52 37.42
CA PHE A 609 -13.40 -18.95 37.75
C PHE A 609 -14.32 -19.13 36.54
N ASN A 610 -14.89 -20.32 36.40
CA ASN A 610 -15.93 -20.60 35.41
C ASN A 610 -17.31 -20.20 35.94
N GLU A 611 -18.36 -20.34 35.13
CA GLU A 611 -19.74 -20.02 35.56
C GLU A 611 -20.14 -20.74 36.85
N SER A 612 -19.65 -21.97 37.07
CA SER A 612 -20.00 -22.80 38.24
C SER A 612 -19.27 -22.43 39.54
N PHE A 613 -18.23 -21.61 39.50
CA PHE A 613 -17.50 -21.20 40.69
C PHE A 613 -18.31 -20.15 41.48
N GLU A 614 -18.44 -20.33 42.80
CA GLU A 614 -18.96 -19.34 43.74
C GLU A 614 -18.17 -19.40 45.04
N PHE A 615 -17.91 -18.23 45.64
CA PHE A 615 -17.39 -18.17 47.00
C PHE A 615 -18.50 -18.58 47.98
N LYS A 616 -18.18 -19.39 48.99
CA LYS A 616 -19.20 -19.86 49.93
C LYS A 616 -19.51 -18.83 51.01
N ASN A 617 -18.50 -18.06 51.41
CA ASN A 617 -18.61 -17.11 52.52
C ASN A 617 -17.55 -15.99 52.39
N ILE A 618 -17.64 -15.01 53.28
CA ILE A 618 -16.71 -13.86 53.30
C ILE A 618 -15.28 -14.26 53.67
N GLU A 619 -15.07 -15.38 54.37
CA GLU A 619 -13.74 -15.85 54.77
C GLU A 619 -12.95 -16.35 53.56
N GLU A 620 -13.59 -17.09 52.64
CA GLU A 620 -12.99 -17.49 51.37
C GLU A 620 -12.66 -16.27 50.49
N ILE A 621 -13.54 -15.26 50.47
CA ILE A 621 -13.28 -13.99 49.78
C ILE A 621 -12.06 -13.28 50.38
N ASN A 622 -11.97 -13.19 51.71
CA ASN A 622 -10.84 -12.56 52.37
C ASN A 622 -9.53 -13.29 52.07
N SER A 623 -9.53 -14.63 52.11
CA SER A 623 -8.35 -15.42 51.76
C SER A 623 -7.91 -15.21 50.30
N HIS A 624 -8.87 -15.10 49.37
CA HIS A 624 -8.61 -14.76 47.98
C HIS A 624 -8.01 -13.36 47.85
N VAL A 625 -8.63 -12.36 48.48
CA VAL A 625 -8.13 -10.98 48.47
C VAL A 625 -6.73 -10.92 49.05
N ASP A 626 -6.46 -11.54 50.20
CA ASP A 626 -5.13 -11.57 50.82
C ASP A 626 -4.05 -12.15 49.91
N LYS A 627 -4.39 -13.13 49.07
CA LYS A 627 -3.46 -13.74 48.12
C LYS A 627 -3.06 -12.80 46.97
N TYR A 628 -3.98 -11.95 46.49
CA TYR A 628 -3.78 -11.14 45.28
C TYR A 628 -3.75 -9.62 45.51
N TYR A 629 -4.01 -9.17 46.74
CA TYR A 629 -4.03 -7.75 47.07
C TYR A 629 -2.69 -7.10 46.78
N ASN A 630 -2.71 -6.01 46.02
CA ASN A 630 -1.52 -5.24 45.67
C ASN A 630 -1.53 -3.89 46.39
N GLU A 631 -0.73 -3.78 47.45
CA GLU A 631 -0.59 -2.57 48.26
C GLU A 631 -0.10 -1.35 47.45
N GLY A 632 0.68 -1.57 46.37
CA GLY A 632 1.21 -0.48 45.54
C GLY A 632 0.15 0.30 44.74
N TYR A 633 -1.03 -0.27 44.52
CA TYR A 633 -2.16 0.45 43.90
C TYR A 633 -3.08 1.12 44.93
N GLU A 634 -2.94 0.78 46.21
CA GLU A 634 -3.77 1.34 47.27
C GLU A 634 -3.52 2.85 47.44
N GLU A 635 -2.29 3.32 47.27
CA GLU A 635 -1.95 4.76 47.31
C GLU A 635 -2.78 5.59 46.34
N LYS A 636 -3.15 5.02 45.18
CA LYS A 636 -3.98 5.72 44.18
C LYS A 636 -5.41 5.91 44.66
N ILE A 637 -5.96 4.97 45.42
CA ILE A 637 -7.28 5.12 46.06
C ILE A 637 -7.18 6.06 47.25
N ASN A 638 -6.15 5.89 48.08
CA ASN A 638 -5.96 6.68 49.29
C ASN A 638 -5.75 8.18 49.00
N LYS A 639 -5.23 8.53 47.81
CA LYS A 639 -5.17 9.92 47.30
C LYS A 639 -6.56 10.57 47.21
N TYR A 640 -7.62 9.78 47.03
CA TYR A 640 -9.00 10.23 46.84
C TYR A 640 -9.89 9.75 47.99
N SER A 641 -9.82 10.44 49.12
CA SER A 641 -10.51 10.08 50.37
C SER A 641 -12.02 9.91 50.23
N PHE A 642 -12.65 10.54 49.23
CA PHE A 642 -14.08 10.34 48.95
C PHE A 642 -14.41 8.90 48.53
N ILE A 643 -13.50 8.21 47.83
CA ILE A 643 -13.72 6.82 47.41
C ILE A 643 -13.81 5.92 48.65
N GLU A 644 -12.84 6.01 49.56
CA GLU A 644 -12.83 5.22 50.79
C GLU A 644 -14.09 5.45 51.64
N LYS A 645 -14.53 6.71 51.75
CA LYS A 645 -15.76 7.07 52.45
C LYS A 645 -16.98 6.37 51.85
N GLU A 646 -17.18 6.42 50.54
CA GLU A 646 -18.36 5.84 49.91
C GLU A 646 -18.35 4.31 49.94
N ILE A 647 -17.20 3.66 49.68
CA ILE A 647 -17.11 2.20 49.68
C ILE A 647 -17.21 1.56 51.08
N SER A 648 -16.97 2.34 52.14
CA SER A 648 -17.04 1.86 53.53
C SER A 648 -18.47 1.54 54.01
N ASN A 649 -19.49 1.98 53.27
CA ASN A 649 -20.90 1.83 53.64
C ASN A 649 -21.62 0.67 52.91
N VAL A 650 -20.90 -0.12 52.12
CA VAL A 650 -21.50 -1.22 51.34
C VAL A 650 -21.78 -2.43 52.23
N LEU A 651 -22.99 -2.99 52.12
CA LEU A 651 -23.45 -4.13 52.91
C LEU A 651 -23.43 -5.43 52.09
N LEU A 652 -23.36 -6.56 52.79
CA LEU A 652 -23.65 -7.88 52.23
C LEU A 652 -25.17 -8.04 52.00
N LYS A 653 -25.55 -9.09 51.27
CA LYS A 653 -26.96 -9.45 50.97
C LYS A 653 -27.87 -9.54 52.20
N ASP A 654 -27.33 -9.74 53.39
CA ASP A 654 -28.08 -9.77 54.64
C ASP A 654 -28.57 -8.38 55.12
N LYS A 655 -28.15 -7.30 54.43
CA LYS A 655 -28.43 -5.89 54.76
C LYS A 655 -28.01 -5.49 56.19
N LYS A 656 -27.09 -6.23 56.82
CA LYS A 656 -26.65 -6.01 58.20
C LYS A 656 -25.15 -5.98 58.35
N THR A 657 -24.45 -6.86 57.63
CA THR A 657 -23.00 -7.00 57.71
C THR A 657 -22.33 -6.10 56.68
N LEU A 658 -21.35 -5.30 57.10
CA LEU A 658 -20.52 -4.51 56.19
C LEU A 658 -19.57 -5.39 55.39
N VAL A 659 -19.36 -5.04 54.12
CA VAL A 659 -18.28 -5.61 53.32
C VAL A 659 -16.94 -5.14 53.91
N PRO A 660 -15.96 -6.04 54.15
CA PRO A 660 -14.65 -5.63 54.64
C PRO A 660 -14.00 -4.60 53.70
N LEU A 661 -13.49 -3.51 54.27
CA LEU A 661 -12.94 -2.39 53.48
C LEU A 661 -11.82 -2.84 52.53
N LYS A 662 -11.00 -3.81 52.93
CA LYS A 662 -9.93 -4.38 52.11
C LYS A 662 -10.47 -5.05 50.83
N VAL A 663 -11.62 -5.73 50.92
CA VAL A 663 -12.31 -6.33 49.76
C VAL A 663 -12.81 -5.25 48.81
N MET A 664 -13.40 -4.17 49.34
CA MET A 664 -13.82 -3.04 48.51
C MET A 664 -12.64 -2.34 47.85
N LYS A 665 -11.54 -2.09 48.58
CA LYS A 665 -10.31 -1.53 48.03
C LYS A 665 -9.74 -2.40 46.92
N TYR A 666 -9.73 -3.72 47.11
CA TYR A 666 -9.32 -4.69 46.09
C TYR A 666 -10.11 -4.52 44.80
N ILE A 667 -11.45 -4.47 44.87
CA ILE A 667 -12.29 -4.31 43.69
C ILE A 667 -11.90 -3.06 42.88
N PHE A 668 -11.76 -1.92 43.55
CA PHE A 668 -11.45 -0.67 42.87
C PHE A 668 -10.00 -0.61 42.36
N THR A 669 -9.02 -1.08 43.13
CA THR A 669 -7.61 -1.06 42.69
C THR A 669 -7.44 -1.91 41.45
N GLU A 670 -8.14 -3.04 41.39
CA GLU A 670 -8.06 -3.96 40.27
C GLU A 670 -8.61 -3.36 38.98
N TYR A 671 -9.81 -2.76 39.03
CA TYR A 671 -10.35 -2.06 37.86
C TYR A 671 -9.52 -0.82 37.48
N ILE A 672 -9.03 -0.04 38.45
CA ILE A 672 -8.17 1.13 38.17
C ILE A 672 -6.85 0.72 37.49
N ALA A 673 -6.31 -0.45 37.84
CA ALA A 673 -5.06 -0.97 37.27
C ALA A 673 -5.22 -1.58 35.86
N LEU A 674 -6.45 -1.84 35.40
CA LEU A 674 -6.70 -2.45 34.09
C LEU A 674 -6.16 -1.61 32.93
N LYS A 675 -5.40 -2.27 32.06
CA LYS A 675 -4.93 -1.70 30.80
C LYS A 675 -5.99 -1.78 29.70
N GLU A 676 -6.77 -2.86 29.72
CA GLU A 676 -7.83 -3.14 28.74
C GLU A 676 -9.18 -3.24 29.45
N ILE A 677 -10.23 -2.80 28.77
CA ILE A 677 -11.59 -2.80 29.31
C ILE A 677 -12.10 -4.23 29.32
N ASN A 678 -12.23 -4.81 30.51
CA ASN A 678 -12.74 -6.16 30.66
C ASN A 678 -13.52 -6.28 31.97
N LYS A 679 -14.44 -7.24 32.01
CA LYS A 679 -15.10 -7.68 33.24
C LYS A 679 -14.19 -8.67 33.96
N LEU A 680 -13.99 -8.46 35.25
CA LEU A 680 -13.18 -9.35 36.09
C LEU A 680 -14.10 -10.36 36.79
N ILE A 681 -13.94 -11.64 36.45
CA ILE A 681 -14.87 -12.71 36.84
C ILE A 681 -14.82 -12.97 38.35
N ASP A 682 -13.63 -13.03 38.95
CA ASP A 682 -13.43 -13.09 40.40
C ASP A 682 -14.19 -11.99 41.13
N ILE A 683 -14.08 -10.75 40.67
CA ILE A 683 -14.76 -9.61 41.28
C ILE A 683 -16.28 -9.72 41.10
N GLU A 684 -16.77 -10.16 39.95
CA GLU A 684 -18.19 -10.47 39.78
C GLU A 684 -18.67 -11.49 40.83
N LYS A 685 -17.91 -12.57 41.03
CA LYS A 685 -18.24 -13.59 42.03
C LYS A 685 -18.20 -13.03 43.46
N ILE A 686 -17.32 -12.07 43.76
CA ILE A 686 -17.30 -11.36 45.05
C ILE A 686 -18.54 -10.47 45.20
N ILE A 687 -18.86 -9.66 44.18
CA ILE A 687 -19.98 -8.70 44.21
C ILE A 687 -21.33 -9.42 44.31
N ASN A 688 -21.43 -10.68 43.86
CA ASN A 688 -22.61 -11.51 44.08
C ASN A 688 -22.97 -11.73 45.56
N HIS A 689 -22.10 -11.39 46.51
CA HIS A 689 -22.42 -11.42 47.95
C HIS A 689 -22.90 -10.08 48.50
N PHE A 690 -22.88 -9.01 47.70
CA PHE A 690 -23.19 -7.65 48.14
C PHE A 690 -24.68 -7.35 48.01
N ASP A 691 -25.13 -6.37 48.79
CA ASP A 691 -26.41 -5.71 48.55
C ASP A 691 -26.26 -4.68 47.41
N MET A 692 -26.99 -4.92 46.32
CA MET A 692 -26.86 -4.12 45.10
C MET A 692 -27.39 -2.69 45.25
N GLU A 693 -28.32 -2.43 46.16
CA GLU A 693 -28.85 -1.08 46.40
C GLU A 693 -27.75 -0.20 47.03
N TYR A 694 -27.11 -0.69 48.09
CA TYR A 694 -26.00 -0.01 48.73
C TYR A 694 -24.79 0.13 47.81
N PHE A 695 -24.47 -0.91 47.05
CA PHE A 695 -23.35 -0.87 46.11
C PHE A 695 -23.57 0.15 44.98
N ARG A 696 -24.77 0.21 44.38
CA ARG A 696 -25.11 1.20 43.34
C ARG A 696 -25.12 2.63 43.88
N ASN A 697 -25.56 2.83 45.12
CA ASN A 697 -25.50 4.15 45.77
C ASN A 697 -24.05 4.61 45.94
N ALA A 698 -23.16 3.74 46.41
CA ALA A 698 -21.73 4.04 46.51
C ALA A 698 -21.13 4.39 45.13
N LEU A 699 -21.42 3.60 44.09
CA LEU A 699 -20.95 3.89 42.72
C LEU A 699 -21.48 5.23 42.18
N SER A 700 -22.74 5.56 42.46
CA SER A 700 -23.34 6.84 42.05
C SER A 700 -22.67 8.03 42.71
N ASN A 701 -22.40 7.96 44.02
CA ASN A 701 -21.71 9.02 44.75
C ASN A 701 -20.27 9.19 44.28
N ILE A 702 -19.56 8.08 44.06
CA ILE A 702 -18.19 8.08 43.53
C ILE A 702 -18.16 8.70 42.12
N TYR A 703 -19.11 8.34 41.26
CA TYR A 703 -19.24 8.93 39.93
C TYR A 703 -19.49 10.44 39.99
N ASN A 704 -20.42 10.90 40.84
CA ASN A 704 -20.72 12.33 40.97
C ASN A 704 -19.50 13.13 41.45
N GLU A 705 -18.76 12.62 42.43
CA GLU A 705 -17.51 13.27 42.89
C GLU A 705 -16.41 13.23 41.82
N PHE A 706 -16.29 12.12 41.08
CA PHE A 706 -15.37 12.01 39.95
C PHE A 706 -15.66 13.05 38.86
N VAL A 707 -16.94 13.29 38.55
CA VAL A 707 -17.41 14.34 37.63
C VAL A 707 -17.08 15.73 38.20
N ASN A 708 -17.36 15.98 39.50
CA ASN A 708 -17.07 17.25 40.17
C ASN A 708 -15.57 17.61 40.13
N LEU A 709 -14.69 16.61 40.28
CA LEU A 709 -13.24 16.76 40.16
C LEU A 709 -12.74 16.93 38.72
N LYS A 710 -13.65 17.09 37.76
CA LYS A 710 -13.35 17.26 36.33
C LYS A 710 -12.60 16.07 35.74
N TYR A 711 -13.03 14.85 36.05
CA TYR A 711 -12.63 13.60 35.38
C TYR A 711 -11.12 13.32 35.46
N PRO A 712 -10.56 13.07 36.65
CA PRO A 712 -9.15 12.70 36.80
C PRO A 712 -8.81 11.45 35.97
N ILE A 713 -7.90 11.59 35.00
CA ILE A 713 -7.60 10.56 33.99
C ILE A 713 -7.16 9.23 34.61
N GLU A 714 -6.43 9.28 35.72
CA GLU A 714 -5.96 8.11 36.47
C GLU A 714 -7.09 7.26 37.07
N LEU A 715 -8.31 7.80 37.17
CA LEU A 715 -9.51 7.12 37.65
C LEU A 715 -10.52 6.80 36.54
N LYS A 716 -10.15 6.96 35.25
CA LYS A 716 -11.07 6.73 34.12
C LYS A 716 -11.77 5.36 34.16
N ASN A 717 -11.12 4.32 34.70
CA ASN A 717 -11.68 2.97 34.75
C ASN A 717 -12.82 2.82 35.77
N ILE A 718 -13.16 3.85 36.57
CA ILE A 718 -14.40 3.87 37.36
C ILE A 718 -15.64 3.67 36.47
N TYR A 719 -15.60 4.12 35.21
CA TYR A 719 -16.69 3.86 34.25
C TYR A 719 -16.90 2.37 33.97
N ILE A 720 -15.90 1.51 34.15
CA ILE A 720 -16.07 0.06 33.98
C ILE A 720 -17.03 -0.47 35.04
N LEU A 721 -16.76 -0.17 36.31
CA LEU A 721 -17.64 -0.53 37.43
C LEU A 721 -19.02 0.11 37.29
N TYR A 722 -19.07 1.40 36.94
CA TYR A 722 -20.33 2.11 36.75
C TYR A 722 -21.19 1.43 35.66
N CYS A 723 -20.63 1.16 34.48
CA CYS A 723 -21.38 0.56 33.37
C CYS A 723 -21.78 -0.90 33.62
N LEU A 724 -20.97 -1.66 34.35
CA LEU A 724 -21.27 -3.05 34.68
C LEU A 724 -22.45 -3.20 35.65
N TYR A 725 -22.55 -2.31 36.64
CA TYR A 725 -23.42 -2.55 37.81
C TYR A 725 -24.57 -1.55 37.99
N MET A 726 -24.53 -0.40 37.32
CA MET A 726 -25.65 0.55 37.29
C MET A 726 -26.78 0.05 36.39
N ASP A 727 -27.98 0.63 36.57
CA ASP A 727 -29.11 0.36 35.69
C ASP A 727 -28.92 0.97 34.29
N ASP A 728 -29.72 0.46 33.34
CA ASP A 728 -29.60 0.85 31.94
C ASP A 728 -29.94 2.33 31.72
N GLU A 729 -30.83 2.91 32.54
CA GLU A 729 -31.18 4.33 32.44
C GLU A 729 -29.98 5.23 32.80
N ALA A 730 -29.23 4.88 33.85
CA ALA A 730 -28.00 5.55 34.24
C ALA A 730 -26.93 5.45 33.15
N VAL A 731 -26.75 4.25 32.56
CA VAL A 731 -25.78 4.04 31.48
C VAL A 731 -26.17 4.81 30.21
N LEU A 732 -27.46 4.85 29.84
CA LEU A 732 -27.94 5.62 28.69
C LEU A 732 -27.72 7.13 28.85
N LYS A 733 -27.75 7.66 30.09
CA LYS A 733 -27.48 9.09 30.37
C LYS A 733 -26.04 9.50 30.07
N LEU A 734 -25.09 8.56 30.06
CA LEU A 734 -23.69 8.82 29.69
C LEU A 734 -23.56 9.37 28.26
N LYS A 735 -24.57 9.24 27.39
CA LYS A 735 -24.61 9.91 26.08
C LYS A 735 -24.34 11.42 26.17
N ASN A 736 -24.96 12.07 27.16
CA ASN A 736 -24.86 13.51 27.33
C ASN A 736 -23.45 13.90 27.76
N GLU A 737 -22.83 13.06 28.57
CA GLU A 737 -21.46 13.23 29.05
C GLU A 737 -20.44 12.99 27.94
N VAL A 738 -20.62 11.95 27.12
CA VAL A 738 -19.83 11.72 25.90
C VAL A 738 -19.89 12.95 24.99
N ALA A 739 -21.07 13.54 24.79
CA ALA A 739 -21.24 14.78 24.03
C ALA A 739 -20.48 15.95 24.67
N TYR A 740 -20.67 16.18 25.97
CA TYR A 740 -19.98 17.22 26.72
C TYR A 740 -18.46 17.10 26.61
N LEU A 741 -17.90 15.91 26.83
CA LEU A 741 -16.45 15.67 26.78
C LEU A 741 -15.88 15.88 25.37
N THR A 742 -16.59 15.44 24.33
CA THR A 742 -16.14 15.65 22.95
C THR A 742 -16.11 17.13 22.56
N ASN A 743 -17.09 17.92 23.02
CA ASN A 743 -17.13 19.37 22.78
C ASN A 743 -16.05 20.13 23.57
N ASN A 744 -15.51 19.54 24.64
CA ASN A 744 -14.45 20.11 25.47
C ASN A 744 -13.07 19.46 25.21
N ALA A 745 -12.81 19.02 23.97
CA ALA A 745 -11.54 18.44 23.52
C ALA A 745 -11.06 17.20 24.30
N ARG A 746 -11.97 16.44 24.95
CA ARG A 746 -11.68 15.20 25.69
C ARG A 746 -12.20 13.96 24.96
N GLY A 747 -11.95 13.89 23.64
CA GLY A 747 -12.42 12.80 22.77
C GLY A 747 -11.95 11.40 23.18
N ALA A 748 -10.71 11.26 23.68
CA ALA A 748 -10.17 9.98 24.12
C ALA A 748 -10.88 9.41 25.37
N LEU A 749 -11.27 10.28 26.32
CA LEU A 749 -12.05 9.85 27.49
C LEU A 749 -13.47 9.47 27.07
N ALA A 750 -14.09 10.27 26.19
CA ALA A 750 -15.41 9.95 25.64
C ALA A 750 -15.43 8.60 24.90
N ALA A 751 -14.38 8.30 24.13
CA ALA A 751 -14.18 7.01 23.48
C ALA A 751 -14.06 5.86 24.48
N HIS A 752 -13.34 6.07 25.59
CA HIS A 752 -13.24 5.10 26.68
C HIS A 752 -14.60 4.80 27.33
N ILE A 753 -15.41 5.84 27.62
CA ILE A 753 -16.76 5.67 28.17
C ILE A 753 -17.62 4.81 27.24
N VAL A 754 -17.60 5.11 25.94
CA VAL A 754 -18.35 4.36 24.92
C VAL A 754 -17.98 2.87 24.91
N GLN A 755 -16.71 2.54 25.09
CA GLN A 755 -16.29 1.13 25.20
C GLN A 755 -16.78 0.49 26.51
N CYS A 756 -16.72 1.21 27.64
CA CYS A 756 -17.24 0.72 28.92
C CYS A 756 -18.76 0.46 28.88
N MET A 757 -19.52 1.31 28.18
CA MET A 757 -20.98 1.15 28.04
C MET A 757 -21.39 -0.21 27.46
N ALA A 758 -20.57 -0.80 26.59
CA ALA A 758 -20.87 -2.11 25.99
C ALA A 758 -20.91 -3.25 27.02
N LEU A 759 -20.23 -3.09 28.16
CA LEU A 759 -20.19 -4.08 29.23
C LEU A 759 -21.54 -4.27 29.94
N ASN A 760 -22.44 -3.29 29.86
CA ASN A 760 -23.78 -3.38 30.45
C ASN A 760 -24.61 -4.50 29.80
N GLY A 761 -24.41 -4.78 28.51
CA GLY A 761 -25.06 -5.88 27.79
C GLY A 761 -26.54 -5.67 27.44
N ASN A 762 -27.20 -4.60 27.89
CA ASN A 762 -28.60 -4.34 27.54
C ASN A 762 -28.77 -3.94 26.06
N LYS A 763 -29.82 -4.46 25.40
CA LYS A 763 -30.15 -4.16 24.00
C LYS A 763 -30.27 -2.65 23.70
N LEU A 764 -30.89 -1.87 24.59
CA LEU A 764 -31.05 -0.43 24.41
C LEU A 764 -29.71 0.32 24.42
N VAL A 765 -28.77 -0.10 25.27
CA VAL A 765 -27.42 0.46 25.30
C VAL A 765 -26.67 0.08 24.02
N LEU A 766 -26.77 -1.18 23.56
CA LEU A 766 -26.16 -1.61 22.31
C LEU A 766 -26.73 -0.85 21.09
N VAL A 767 -28.04 -0.58 21.05
CA VAL A 767 -28.68 0.26 20.02
C VAL A 767 -28.16 1.70 20.06
N MET A 768 -27.90 2.24 21.26
CA MET A 768 -27.29 3.55 21.40
C MET A 768 -25.85 3.57 20.89
N LEU A 769 -25.03 2.56 21.23
CA LEU A 769 -23.67 2.41 20.72
C LEU A 769 -23.66 2.29 19.21
N ASP A 770 -24.58 1.53 18.66
CA ASP A 770 -24.76 1.42 17.23
C ASP A 770 -25.06 2.77 16.56
N SER A 771 -25.98 3.55 17.13
CA SER A 771 -26.26 4.90 16.65
C SER A 771 -25.01 5.81 16.68
N ILE A 772 -24.17 5.67 17.71
CA ILE A 772 -22.88 6.37 17.81
C ILE A 772 -21.92 5.89 16.71
N SER A 773 -21.88 4.60 16.43
CA SER A 773 -20.98 3.99 15.43
C SER A 773 -21.26 4.45 14.00
N LEU A 774 -22.48 4.92 13.71
CA LEU A 774 -22.91 5.38 12.39
C LEU A 774 -22.77 6.90 12.23
N LYS A 775 -23.38 7.68 13.15
CA LYS A 775 -23.67 9.11 12.94
C LYS A 775 -22.81 10.07 13.79
N TYR A 776 -21.98 9.57 14.71
CA TYR A 776 -21.26 10.44 15.63
C TYR A 776 -20.13 11.21 14.93
N LYS A 777 -20.07 12.53 15.12
CA LYS A 777 -19.12 13.42 14.41
C LYS A 777 -17.65 13.16 14.77
N ASN A 778 -17.37 12.83 16.04
CA ASN A 778 -16.00 12.58 16.49
C ASN A 778 -15.56 11.16 16.11
N ASN A 779 -14.54 11.04 15.27
CA ASN A 779 -14.05 9.76 14.76
C ASN A 779 -13.51 8.82 15.85
N GLN A 780 -12.89 9.34 16.92
CA GLN A 780 -12.40 8.50 18.02
C GLN A 780 -13.56 7.79 18.73
N VAL A 781 -14.63 8.53 19.02
CA VAL A 781 -15.84 8.00 19.67
C VAL A 781 -16.61 7.07 18.73
N LYS A 782 -16.73 7.43 17.45
CA LYS A 782 -17.36 6.60 16.41
C LYS A 782 -16.64 5.25 16.28
N ASN A 783 -15.31 5.26 16.17
CA ASN A 783 -14.50 4.04 16.07
C ASN A 783 -14.54 3.21 17.36
N ALA A 784 -14.53 3.86 18.53
CA ALA A 784 -14.67 3.19 19.80
C ALA A 784 -15.99 2.40 19.91
N ALA A 785 -17.10 2.97 19.42
CA ALA A 785 -18.38 2.26 19.37
C ALA A 785 -18.36 1.09 18.38
N LYS A 786 -17.71 1.23 17.21
CA LYS A 786 -17.52 0.13 16.24
C LYS A 786 -16.78 -1.04 16.90
N THR A 787 -15.62 -0.77 17.50
CA THR A 787 -14.82 -1.77 18.20
C THR A 787 -15.58 -2.41 19.36
N ALA A 788 -16.35 -1.63 20.13
CA ALA A 788 -17.14 -2.16 21.23
C ALA A 788 -18.20 -3.17 20.75
N LEU A 789 -18.90 -2.87 19.65
CA LEU A 789 -19.86 -3.80 19.04
C LEU A 789 -19.19 -5.02 18.42
N GLU A 790 -18.02 -4.86 17.80
CA GLU A 790 -17.22 -5.96 17.27
C GLU A 790 -16.80 -6.94 18.38
N ASN A 791 -16.35 -6.42 19.52
CA ASN A 791 -16.01 -7.21 20.71
C ASN A 791 -17.24 -7.99 21.22
N VAL A 792 -18.39 -7.33 21.35
CA VAL A 792 -19.64 -7.99 21.79
C VAL A 792 -20.05 -9.09 20.80
N SER A 793 -19.96 -8.83 19.49
CA SER A 793 -20.30 -9.82 18.47
C SER A 793 -19.37 -11.03 18.48
N SER A 794 -18.07 -10.79 18.71
CA SER A 794 -17.05 -11.84 18.83
C SER A 794 -17.31 -12.74 20.04
N ILE A 795 -17.71 -12.16 21.18
CA ILE A 795 -18.09 -12.92 22.38
C ILE A 795 -19.32 -13.82 22.09
N LEU A 796 -20.28 -13.31 21.31
CA LEU A 796 -21.50 -14.04 20.95
C LEU A 796 -21.32 -15.01 19.78
N GLY A 797 -20.14 -15.06 19.16
CA GLY A 797 -19.87 -15.91 18.00
C GLY A 797 -20.71 -15.57 16.76
N ILE A 798 -21.14 -14.32 16.63
CA ILE A 798 -21.93 -13.82 15.49
C ILE A 798 -21.21 -12.64 14.84
N SER A 799 -21.55 -12.33 13.59
CA SER A 799 -21.03 -11.13 12.95
C SER A 799 -21.58 -9.85 13.61
N ARG A 800 -20.85 -8.74 13.53
CA ARG A 800 -21.33 -7.42 14.00
C ARG A 800 -22.69 -7.05 13.42
N ASP A 801 -22.89 -7.27 12.13
CA ASP A 801 -24.15 -6.95 11.47
C ASP A 801 -25.30 -7.88 11.94
N GLU A 802 -25.03 -9.16 12.26
CA GLU A 802 -26.03 -10.05 12.85
C GLU A 802 -26.38 -9.66 14.30
N LEU A 803 -25.40 -9.19 15.08
CA LEU A 803 -25.65 -8.60 16.39
C LEU A 803 -26.61 -7.41 16.24
N ILE A 804 -26.28 -6.51 15.32
CA ILE A 804 -27.06 -5.34 14.97
C ILE A 804 -28.51 -5.70 14.63
N ASP A 805 -28.73 -6.73 13.81
CA ASP A 805 -30.05 -7.20 13.42
C ASP A 805 -30.87 -7.67 14.64
N LYS A 806 -30.21 -8.34 15.60
CA LYS A 806 -30.84 -8.92 16.81
C LYS A 806 -31.09 -7.93 17.95
N ILE A 807 -30.35 -6.82 18.00
CA ILE A 807 -30.52 -5.79 19.04
C ILE A 807 -31.63 -4.80 18.71
N ILE A 808 -32.18 -4.81 17.48
CA ILE A 808 -33.31 -3.94 17.09
C ILE A 808 -34.48 -4.22 18.04
N PRO A 809 -34.89 -3.25 18.87
CA PRO A 809 -35.97 -3.47 19.83
C PRO A 809 -37.31 -3.43 19.09
N ASN A 810 -38.28 -4.18 19.60
CA ASN A 810 -39.68 -4.05 19.21
C ASN A 810 -40.38 -2.87 19.91
N PHE A 811 -39.70 -2.18 20.82
CA PHE A 811 -40.22 -1.08 21.65
C PHE A 811 -41.53 -1.39 22.39
N ASP A 812 -41.71 -2.65 22.77
CA ASP A 812 -42.94 -3.22 23.35
C ASP A 812 -44.19 -3.10 22.48
N PHE A 813 -44.03 -2.92 21.17
CA PHE A 813 -45.12 -3.17 20.23
C PHE A 813 -45.33 -4.67 20.06
N ASP A 814 -46.60 -5.06 19.95
CA ASP A 814 -46.98 -6.42 19.58
C ASP A 814 -46.73 -6.68 18.07
N SER A 815 -47.05 -7.90 17.62
CA SER A 815 -46.90 -8.29 16.21
C SER A 815 -47.79 -7.52 15.23
N LYS A 816 -48.80 -6.79 15.73
CA LYS A 816 -49.65 -5.89 14.94
C LYS A 816 -49.13 -4.45 14.94
N GLY A 817 -47.97 -4.20 15.54
CA GLY A 817 -47.41 -2.86 15.67
C GLY A 817 -48.21 -1.98 16.62
N GLN A 818 -48.87 -2.56 17.65
CA GLN A 818 -49.67 -1.83 18.63
C GLN A 818 -49.07 -1.91 20.05
N LYS A 819 -49.18 -0.79 20.79
CA LYS A 819 -48.76 -0.67 22.20
C LYS A 819 -49.82 0.11 22.97
N THR A 820 -50.16 -0.30 24.19
CA THR A 820 -51.15 0.41 25.01
C THR A 820 -50.45 1.21 26.12
N LEU A 821 -50.81 2.49 26.24
CA LEU A 821 -50.42 3.35 27.37
C LEU A 821 -51.63 3.58 28.28
N SER A 822 -51.41 3.66 29.59
CA SER A 822 -52.47 3.89 30.59
C SER A 822 -52.22 5.19 31.36
N TYR A 823 -53.29 5.89 31.70
CA TYR A 823 -53.26 7.01 32.66
C TYR A 823 -53.56 6.56 34.09
N GLY A 824 -53.85 5.29 34.33
CA GLY A 824 -54.19 4.77 35.66
C GLY A 824 -55.42 5.47 36.26
N GLY A 825 -55.48 5.53 37.59
CA GLY A 825 -56.55 6.18 38.34
C GLY A 825 -57.91 5.45 38.27
N GLU A 826 -58.97 6.13 38.72
CA GLU A 826 -60.34 5.59 38.70
C GLU A 826 -60.92 5.51 37.28
N ALA A 827 -60.50 6.42 36.39
CA ALA A 827 -61.00 6.46 35.03
C ALA A 827 -60.43 5.36 34.13
N GLN A 828 -59.31 4.72 34.52
CA GLN A 828 -58.65 3.62 33.79
C GLN A 828 -58.51 3.91 32.29
N ARG A 829 -58.17 5.16 31.94
CA ARG A 829 -58.07 5.59 30.55
C ARG A 829 -56.86 4.98 29.88
N THR A 830 -57.05 4.52 28.65
CA THR A 830 -56.04 3.81 27.87
C THR A 830 -55.99 4.33 26.45
N PHE A 831 -54.78 4.32 25.89
CA PHE A 831 -54.51 4.82 24.56
C PHE A 831 -53.72 3.78 23.80
N THR A 832 -54.25 3.35 22.65
CA THR A 832 -53.54 2.45 21.75
C THR A 832 -52.69 3.26 20.79
N ILE A 833 -51.39 3.04 20.84
CA ILE A 833 -50.37 3.59 19.94
C ILE A 833 -50.16 2.58 18.82
N SER A 834 -50.17 3.03 17.57
CA SER A 834 -49.93 2.16 16.41
C SER A 834 -48.87 2.74 15.49
N ILE A 835 -47.98 1.89 14.97
CA ILE A 835 -47.01 2.28 13.94
C ILE A 835 -47.72 2.31 12.59
N ASN A 836 -47.62 3.44 11.89
CA ASN A 836 -48.17 3.60 10.55
C ASN A 836 -47.13 3.21 9.48
N ASN A 837 -47.57 3.00 8.23
CA ASN A 837 -46.69 2.60 7.11
C ASN A 837 -45.59 3.63 6.78
N ASP A 838 -45.71 4.89 7.22
CA ASP A 838 -44.68 5.93 7.11
C ASP A 838 -43.73 5.99 8.32
N PHE A 839 -43.78 4.98 9.20
CA PHE A 839 -43.07 4.87 10.47
C PHE A 839 -43.48 5.90 11.53
N SER A 840 -44.54 6.69 11.29
CA SER A 840 -45.10 7.60 12.29
C SER A 840 -45.98 6.83 13.30
N LEU A 841 -46.28 7.45 14.44
CA LEU A 841 -47.16 6.87 15.45
C LEU A 841 -48.53 7.57 15.45
N SER A 842 -49.60 6.80 15.32
CA SER A 842 -50.97 7.22 15.59
C SER A 842 -51.38 6.86 17.01
N ILE A 843 -52.35 7.60 17.57
CA ILE A 843 -52.86 7.40 18.94
C ILE A 843 -54.37 7.27 18.84
N LYS A 844 -54.92 6.17 19.34
CA LYS A 844 -56.35 5.94 19.48
C LYS A 844 -56.75 6.07 20.95
N ASP A 845 -57.69 6.97 21.24
CA ASP A 845 -58.36 7.05 22.54
C ASP A 845 -59.39 5.90 22.62
N ASN A 846 -59.11 4.90 23.44
CA ASN A 846 -59.92 3.69 23.51
C ASN A 846 -61.29 3.93 24.17
N GLN A 847 -61.44 4.99 24.96
CA GLN A 847 -62.71 5.34 25.59
C GLN A 847 -63.63 6.08 24.62
N ASN A 848 -63.07 6.95 23.78
CA ASN A 848 -63.83 7.78 22.85
C ASN A 848 -63.87 7.23 21.41
N ASP A 849 -63.17 6.13 21.15
CA ASP A 849 -62.97 5.52 19.83
C ASP A 849 -62.50 6.54 18.76
N LYS A 850 -61.59 7.44 19.17
CA LYS A 850 -61.12 8.55 18.34
C LYS A 850 -59.61 8.55 18.18
N THR A 851 -59.14 8.75 16.95
CA THR A 851 -57.72 8.99 16.66
C THR A 851 -57.35 10.43 17.00
N ILE A 852 -56.31 10.61 17.81
CA ILE A 852 -55.84 11.90 18.32
C ILE A 852 -54.37 12.11 17.99
N LYS A 853 -53.95 13.38 17.90
CA LYS A 853 -52.55 13.75 17.55
C LYS A 853 -51.59 13.70 18.73
N SER A 854 -52.10 13.85 19.95
CA SER A 854 -51.32 13.87 21.18
C SER A 854 -52.15 13.33 22.34
N LEU A 855 -51.46 12.79 23.35
CA LEU A 855 -52.10 12.38 24.59
C LEU A 855 -52.71 13.61 25.29
N PRO A 856 -54.00 13.56 25.71
CA PRO A 856 -54.70 14.68 26.32
C PRO A 856 -54.21 14.93 27.76
N ALA A 857 -54.51 16.10 28.32
CA ALA A 857 -54.20 16.35 29.74
C ALA A 857 -54.95 15.35 30.66
N PRO A 858 -54.34 14.91 31.78
CA PRO A 858 -55.04 14.08 32.77
C PRO A 858 -56.20 14.86 33.39
N ASN A 859 -57.36 14.22 33.54
CA ASN A 859 -58.52 14.77 34.23
C ASN A 859 -58.43 14.52 35.76
N THR A 860 -59.48 14.88 36.52
CA THR A 860 -59.50 14.72 37.99
C THR A 860 -59.57 13.28 38.48
N LYS A 861 -59.93 12.32 37.61
CA LYS A 861 -60.06 10.88 37.89
C LYS A 861 -58.88 10.05 37.35
N ASP A 862 -57.95 10.69 36.63
CA ASP A 862 -56.72 10.08 36.11
C ASP A 862 -55.59 10.16 37.16
N ASP A 863 -54.64 9.23 37.12
CA ASP A 863 -53.42 9.32 37.93
C ASP A 863 -52.39 10.23 37.23
N LYS A 864 -52.08 11.37 37.87
CA LYS A 864 -51.26 12.41 37.24
C LYS A 864 -49.81 11.97 36.99
N ASP A 865 -49.24 11.14 37.88
CA ASP A 865 -47.86 10.68 37.77
C ASP A 865 -47.72 9.65 36.64
N THR A 866 -48.65 8.70 36.56
CA THR A 866 -48.72 7.71 35.48
C THR A 866 -48.96 8.38 34.13
N ALA A 867 -49.88 9.36 34.06
CA ALA A 867 -50.11 10.14 32.84
C ALA A 867 -48.85 10.93 32.40
N SER A 868 -48.10 11.50 33.35
CA SER A 868 -46.84 12.18 33.09
C SER A 868 -45.78 11.22 32.53
N LYS A 869 -45.64 10.03 33.13
CA LYS A 869 -44.75 8.96 32.65
C LYS A 869 -45.14 8.49 31.25
N ALA A 870 -46.42 8.24 30.99
CA ALA A 870 -46.91 7.82 29.67
C ALA A 870 -46.62 8.87 28.59
N LYS A 871 -46.76 10.17 28.92
CA LYS A 871 -46.41 11.26 28.00
C LYS A 871 -44.91 11.33 27.71
N LYS A 872 -44.08 11.13 28.73
CA LYS A 872 -42.61 11.07 28.59
C LYS A 872 -42.21 9.87 27.74
N GLU A 873 -42.75 8.69 28.04
CA GLU A 873 -42.53 7.45 27.30
C GLU A 873 -42.89 7.60 25.82
N LEU A 874 -44.07 8.14 25.49
CA LEU A 874 -44.47 8.36 24.10
C LEU A 874 -43.50 9.31 23.36
N THR A 875 -42.97 10.32 24.05
CA THR A 875 -42.03 11.29 23.46
C THR A 875 -40.68 10.64 23.18
N GLU A 876 -40.19 9.80 24.10
CA GLU A 876 -38.96 9.03 23.93
C GLU A 876 -39.11 7.96 22.86
N LEU A 877 -40.26 7.26 22.84
CA LEU A 877 -40.63 6.26 21.84
C LEU A 877 -40.58 6.83 20.42
N LYS A 878 -41.20 8.00 20.19
CA LYS A 878 -41.16 8.69 18.88
C LYS A 878 -39.73 9.00 18.42
N LYS A 879 -38.87 9.44 19.34
CA LYS A 879 -37.45 9.75 19.03
C LYS A 879 -36.66 8.48 18.74
N SER A 880 -36.86 7.43 19.53
CA SER A 880 -36.14 6.16 19.38
C SER A 880 -36.51 5.45 18.09
N ILE A 881 -37.80 5.36 17.73
CA ILE A 881 -38.25 4.80 16.45
C ILE A 881 -37.63 5.57 15.29
N LYS A 882 -37.75 6.91 15.29
CA LYS A 882 -37.17 7.73 14.22
C LYS A 882 -35.67 7.47 14.04
N ASN A 883 -34.91 7.43 15.13
CA ASN A 883 -33.47 7.18 15.05
C ASN A 883 -33.16 5.77 14.54
N THR A 884 -33.90 4.76 15.01
CA THR A 884 -33.76 3.37 14.52
C THR A 884 -34.05 3.29 13.03
N VAL A 885 -35.16 3.85 12.55
CA VAL A 885 -35.54 3.88 11.12
C VAL A 885 -34.43 4.51 10.27
N GLU A 886 -33.93 5.68 10.66
CA GLU A 886 -32.83 6.34 9.96
C GLU A 886 -31.55 5.48 9.93
N ASN A 887 -31.23 4.75 11.02
CA ASN A 887 -30.08 3.84 11.05
C ASN A 887 -30.29 2.65 10.10
N GLN A 888 -31.50 2.08 10.07
CA GLN A 888 -31.81 0.96 9.17
C GLN A 888 -31.80 1.37 7.70
N ILE A 889 -32.24 2.60 7.37
CA ILE A 889 -32.12 3.16 6.03
C ILE A 889 -30.65 3.18 5.56
N ILE A 890 -29.73 3.66 6.40
CA ILE A 890 -28.29 3.68 6.07
C ILE A 890 -27.77 2.27 5.78
N ARG A 891 -28.19 1.27 6.57
CA ARG A 891 -27.74 -0.12 6.40
C ARG A 891 -28.33 -0.79 5.18
N LEU A 892 -29.63 -0.62 4.94
CA LEU A 892 -30.30 -1.22 3.79
C LEU A 892 -29.75 -0.63 2.48
N LYS A 893 -29.33 0.64 2.48
CA LYS A 893 -28.52 1.19 1.38
C LYS A 893 -27.21 0.43 1.20
N LYS A 894 -26.47 0.15 2.28
CA LYS A 894 -25.24 -0.66 2.22
C LYS A 894 -25.48 -2.10 1.74
N VAL A 895 -26.58 -2.73 2.17
CA VAL A 895 -27.01 -4.06 1.72
C VAL A 895 -27.34 -4.04 0.22
N LEU A 896 -27.98 -2.96 -0.27
CA LEU A 896 -28.25 -2.78 -1.69
C LEU A 896 -26.94 -2.75 -2.50
N LEU A 897 -25.88 -2.15 -1.96
CA LEU A 897 -24.53 -2.11 -2.56
C LEU A 897 -23.81 -3.47 -2.52
N ASN A 898 -23.75 -4.12 -1.36
CA ASN A 898 -22.86 -5.26 -1.13
C ASN A 898 -23.56 -6.64 -1.21
N GLY A 899 -24.88 -6.67 -1.21
CA GLY A 899 -25.67 -7.90 -1.32
C GLY A 899 -25.59 -8.82 -0.11
N ARG A 900 -25.37 -8.30 1.10
CA ARG A 900 -25.45 -9.09 2.35
C ARG A 900 -26.74 -9.92 2.37
N LYS A 901 -26.61 -11.22 2.64
CA LYS A 901 -27.73 -12.18 2.62
C LYS A 901 -28.14 -12.64 4.02
N TRP A 902 -29.43 -12.89 4.16
CA TRP A 902 -30.04 -13.56 5.31
C TRP A 902 -30.50 -14.97 4.91
N SER A 903 -30.58 -15.85 5.90
CA SER A 903 -31.34 -17.10 5.74
C SER A 903 -32.83 -16.83 5.85
N TYR A 904 -33.68 -17.77 5.43
CA TYR A 904 -35.12 -17.64 5.61
C TYR A 904 -35.50 -17.37 7.08
N LYS A 905 -34.92 -18.13 8.01
CA LYS A 905 -35.13 -17.93 9.45
C LYS A 905 -34.68 -16.54 9.91
N GLY A 906 -33.50 -16.09 9.46
CA GLY A 906 -32.97 -14.77 9.80
C GLY A 906 -33.82 -13.64 9.22
N PHE A 907 -34.26 -13.77 7.97
CA PHE A 907 -35.16 -12.82 7.32
C PHE A 907 -36.48 -12.73 8.10
N LYS A 908 -37.05 -13.87 8.51
CA LYS A 908 -38.28 -13.88 9.29
C LYS A 908 -38.10 -13.21 10.66
N GLU A 909 -37.08 -13.60 11.41
CA GLU A 909 -36.80 -13.04 12.75
C GLU A 909 -36.56 -11.52 12.69
N VAL A 910 -35.80 -11.06 11.70
CA VAL A 910 -35.37 -9.65 11.61
C VAL A 910 -36.43 -8.79 10.95
N PHE A 911 -36.97 -9.22 9.81
CA PHE A 911 -37.84 -8.40 8.97
C PHE A 911 -39.32 -8.72 9.15
N VAL A 912 -39.72 -9.97 9.40
CA VAL A 912 -41.14 -10.31 9.50
C VAL A 912 -41.67 -10.14 10.92
N ASP A 913 -40.98 -10.70 11.91
CA ASP A 913 -41.49 -10.78 13.29
C ASP A 913 -41.32 -9.47 14.06
N ASN A 914 -40.39 -8.60 13.65
CA ASN A 914 -40.20 -7.28 14.27
C ASN A 914 -41.17 -6.25 13.66
N PRO A 915 -42.04 -5.59 14.45
CA PRO A 915 -43.09 -4.71 13.92
C PRO A 915 -42.56 -3.49 13.16
N LEU A 916 -41.36 -3.00 13.50
CA LEU A 916 -40.75 -1.89 12.79
C LEU A 916 -40.09 -2.33 11.49
N MET A 917 -39.40 -3.47 11.51
CA MET A 917 -38.72 -4.02 10.33
C MET A 917 -39.69 -4.62 9.31
N ASN A 918 -40.87 -5.04 9.77
CA ASN A 918 -41.96 -5.54 8.92
C ASN A 918 -42.37 -4.53 7.85
N ILE A 919 -42.40 -3.25 8.20
CA ILE A 919 -42.68 -2.17 7.26
C ILE A 919 -41.60 -2.10 6.16
N PHE A 920 -40.32 -2.34 6.49
CA PHE A 920 -39.26 -2.42 5.47
C PHE A 920 -39.43 -3.66 4.59
N ALA A 921 -39.79 -4.81 5.18
CA ALA A 921 -40.06 -6.05 4.45
C ALA A 921 -41.13 -5.83 3.37
N GLN A 922 -42.21 -5.13 3.73
CA GLN A 922 -43.36 -4.85 2.85
C GLN A 922 -43.07 -3.86 1.73
N LYS A 923 -42.20 -2.87 2.00
CA LYS A 923 -41.95 -1.75 1.10
C LYS A 923 -40.77 -1.93 0.14
N LEU A 924 -40.01 -3.02 0.30
CA LEU A 924 -38.82 -3.32 -0.49
C LEU A 924 -39.00 -4.61 -1.27
N ILE A 925 -38.26 -4.72 -2.37
CA ILE A 925 -38.24 -5.92 -3.21
C ILE A 925 -37.03 -6.78 -2.83
N TRP A 926 -37.27 -8.06 -2.61
CA TRP A 926 -36.29 -9.02 -2.15
C TRP A 926 -36.02 -10.06 -3.23
N GLY A 927 -34.84 -10.67 -3.18
CA GLY A 927 -34.41 -11.68 -4.12
C GLY A 927 -33.92 -12.91 -3.40
N ILE A 928 -34.14 -14.07 -4.01
CA ILE A 928 -33.65 -15.37 -3.56
C ILE A 928 -32.58 -15.81 -4.55
N TYR A 929 -31.43 -16.25 -4.04
CA TYR A 929 -30.26 -16.55 -4.85
C TYR A 929 -29.81 -18.01 -4.69
N ASP A 930 -29.16 -18.55 -5.71
CA ASP A 930 -28.48 -19.83 -5.62
C ASP A 930 -27.07 -19.69 -5.01
N ASP A 931 -26.37 -20.82 -4.88
CA ASP A 931 -25.01 -20.88 -4.32
C ASP A 931 -23.97 -20.16 -5.21
N ASN A 932 -24.28 -19.91 -6.48
CA ASN A 932 -23.46 -19.17 -7.44
C ASN A 932 -23.80 -17.67 -7.48
N ASN A 933 -24.60 -17.17 -6.51
CA ASN A 933 -25.11 -15.80 -6.47
C ASN A 933 -25.99 -15.39 -7.66
N LYS A 934 -26.61 -16.34 -8.36
CA LYS A 934 -27.58 -16.03 -9.42
C LYS A 934 -28.97 -15.85 -8.83
N LEU A 935 -29.70 -14.84 -9.30
CA LEU A 935 -31.10 -14.60 -8.92
C LEU A 935 -31.98 -15.78 -9.39
N ILE A 936 -32.70 -16.39 -8.45
CA ILE A 936 -33.71 -17.44 -8.70
C ILE A 936 -35.07 -16.80 -8.91
N GLU A 937 -35.49 -15.94 -7.99
CA GLU A 937 -36.78 -15.26 -8.00
C GLU A 937 -36.72 -13.96 -7.20
N SER A 938 -37.52 -12.98 -7.60
CA SER A 938 -37.77 -11.73 -6.86
C SER A 938 -39.16 -11.75 -6.24
N PHE A 939 -39.29 -11.18 -5.03
CA PHE A 939 -40.56 -11.16 -4.30
C PHE A 939 -40.74 -9.89 -3.46
N ARG A 940 -41.98 -9.62 -3.07
CA ARG A 940 -42.39 -8.63 -2.08
C ARG A 940 -43.13 -9.32 -0.95
N TYR A 941 -42.86 -8.95 0.30
CA TYR A 941 -43.65 -9.40 1.44
C TYR A 941 -44.92 -8.56 1.56
N THR A 942 -46.08 -9.15 1.82
CA THR A 942 -47.37 -8.44 1.84
C THR A 942 -47.96 -8.35 3.25
N GLU A 943 -48.99 -7.53 3.43
CA GLU A 943 -49.62 -7.28 4.75
C GLU A 943 -50.31 -8.53 5.34
N ASP A 944 -50.78 -9.45 4.50
CA ASP A 944 -51.37 -10.74 4.89
C ASP A 944 -50.32 -11.81 5.21
N GLY A 945 -49.04 -11.49 5.01
CA GLY A 945 -47.91 -12.33 5.36
C GLY A 945 -47.46 -13.31 4.27
N SER A 946 -48.02 -13.20 3.06
CA SER A 946 -47.54 -13.95 1.90
C SER A 946 -46.30 -13.28 1.28
N PHE A 947 -45.66 -14.01 0.39
CA PHE A 947 -44.56 -13.51 -0.44
C PHE A 947 -45.06 -13.51 -1.87
N ASN A 948 -45.17 -12.36 -2.52
CA ASN A 948 -45.72 -12.28 -3.87
C ASN A 948 -44.61 -12.01 -4.89
N THR A 949 -44.68 -12.67 -6.04
CA THR A 949 -43.78 -12.41 -7.18
C THR A 949 -44.18 -11.13 -7.93
N VAL A 950 -43.42 -10.80 -8.97
CA VAL A 950 -43.71 -9.68 -9.88
C VAL A 950 -45.05 -9.83 -10.63
N HIS A 951 -45.64 -11.03 -10.61
CA HIS A 951 -46.93 -11.35 -11.23
C HIS A 951 -48.09 -11.41 -10.23
N ASP A 952 -47.86 -10.96 -8.99
CA ASP A 952 -48.81 -11.06 -7.87
C ASP A 952 -49.21 -12.51 -7.53
N GLU A 953 -48.35 -13.47 -7.87
CA GLU A 953 -48.52 -14.87 -7.50
C GLU A 953 -47.80 -15.17 -6.17
N GLU A 954 -48.43 -15.95 -5.30
CA GLU A 954 -47.79 -16.37 -4.04
C GLU A 954 -46.59 -17.28 -4.32
N TYR A 955 -45.43 -16.87 -3.83
CA TYR A 955 -44.19 -17.61 -3.84
C TYR A 955 -44.05 -18.48 -2.59
N ILE A 956 -43.94 -19.80 -2.82
CA ILE A 956 -43.71 -20.78 -1.75
C ILE A 956 -42.21 -21.12 -1.70
N PHE A 957 -41.57 -20.83 -0.57
CA PHE A 957 -40.16 -21.16 -0.35
C PHE A 957 -39.94 -22.69 -0.36
N LYS A 958 -39.08 -23.16 -1.29
CA LYS A 958 -38.59 -24.53 -1.31
C LYS A 958 -37.82 -24.87 -0.04
N ASP A 959 -38.01 -26.07 0.51
CA ASP A 959 -37.40 -26.47 1.78
C ASP A 959 -35.86 -26.43 1.75
N GLU A 960 -35.25 -26.85 0.64
CA GLU A 960 -33.78 -26.81 0.43
C GLU A 960 -33.17 -25.39 0.50
N LEU A 961 -33.99 -24.36 0.29
CA LEU A 961 -33.57 -22.96 0.32
C LEU A 961 -33.69 -22.34 1.71
N LYS A 962 -34.47 -22.93 2.63
CA LYS A 962 -34.76 -22.33 3.94
C LYS A 962 -33.56 -22.32 4.88
N ASP A 963 -32.67 -23.29 4.74
CA ASP A 963 -31.47 -23.43 5.58
C ASP A 963 -30.26 -22.64 5.04
N LYS A 964 -30.36 -22.07 3.83
CA LYS A 964 -29.28 -21.31 3.18
C LYS A 964 -29.41 -19.81 3.44
N LYS A 965 -28.29 -19.09 3.45
CA LYS A 965 -28.25 -17.61 3.46
C LYS A 965 -28.39 -17.06 2.03
N ASN A 966 -29.61 -17.00 1.54
CA ASN A 966 -29.91 -16.72 0.12
C ASN A 966 -30.87 -15.56 -0.13
N ILE A 967 -31.36 -14.85 0.90
CA ILE A 967 -32.29 -13.73 0.73
C ILE A 967 -31.54 -12.41 0.86
N THR A 968 -31.66 -11.49 -0.09
CA THR A 968 -31.16 -10.10 0.04
C THR A 968 -32.03 -9.12 -0.76
N LEU A 969 -31.77 -7.82 -0.64
CA LEU A 969 -32.43 -6.80 -1.45
C LEU A 969 -32.06 -7.01 -2.93
N ILE A 970 -33.05 -6.89 -3.81
CA ILE A 970 -32.80 -6.85 -5.27
C ILE A 970 -32.04 -5.59 -5.62
N HIS A 971 -30.97 -5.73 -6.41
CA HIS A 971 -30.35 -4.59 -7.08
C HIS A 971 -30.91 -4.45 -8.50
N PRO A 972 -31.23 -3.25 -9.00
CA PRO A 972 -31.86 -3.07 -10.31
C PRO A 972 -31.09 -3.69 -11.48
N ILE A 973 -29.75 -3.70 -11.42
CA ILE A 973 -28.88 -4.31 -12.44
C ILE A 973 -29.11 -5.82 -12.64
N GLU A 974 -29.73 -6.50 -11.67
CA GLU A 974 -29.99 -7.94 -11.70
C GLU A 974 -31.34 -8.26 -12.35
N LEU A 975 -32.15 -7.24 -12.64
CA LEU A 975 -33.44 -7.38 -13.29
C LEU A 975 -33.35 -6.93 -14.75
N ASP A 976 -33.98 -7.69 -15.64
CA ASP A 976 -34.27 -7.20 -16.98
C ASP A 976 -35.25 -6.02 -16.92
N ASN A 977 -35.15 -5.11 -17.89
CA ASN A 977 -35.93 -3.87 -17.92
C ASN A 977 -37.45 -4.10 -17.77
N ASP A 978 -37.99 -5.15 -18.37
CA ASP A 978 -39.42 -5.49 -18.28
C ASP A 978 -39.84 -5.88 -16.86
N ILE A 979 -39.02 -6.66 -16.15
CA ILE A 979 -39.27 -7.06 -14.76
C ILE A 979 -39.11 -5.86 -13.82
N LEU A 980 -38.10 -5.03 -14.05
CA LEU A 980 -37.90 -3.79 -13.30
C LEU A 980 -39.11 -2.85 -13.42
N LEU A 981 -39.64 -2.66 -14.64
CA LEU A 981 -40.83 -1.84 -14.88
C LEU A 981 -42.07 -2.42 -14.20
N LYS A 982 -42.27 -3.75 -14.24
CA LYS A 982 -43.40 -4.39 -13.56
C LYS A 982 -43.35 -4.19 -12.05
N TRP A 983 -42.17 -4.32 -11.43
CA TRP A 983 -42.02 -4.02 -9.99
C TRP A 983 -42.32 -2.56 -9.66
N LYS A 984 -41.87 -1.61 -10.49
CA LYS A 984 -42.20 -0.18 -10.32
C LYS A 984 -43.70 0.06 -10.42
N ASN A 985 -44.36 -0.56 -11.39
CA ASN A 985 -45.82 -0.44 -11.55
C ASN A 985 -46.56 -1.05 -10.36
N GLN A 986 -46.20 -2.27 -9.93
CA GLN A 986 -46.83 -2.90 -8.77
C GLN A 986 -46.68 -2.03 -7.52
N LEU A 987 -45.48 -1.51 -7.23
CA LEU A 987 -45.31 -0.59 -6.08
C LEU A 987 -46.17 0.67 -6.22
N SER A 988 -46.32 1.21 -7.43
CA SER A 988 -47.20 2.36 -7.69
C SER A 988 -48.69 2.02 -7.53
N ASP A 989 -49.14 0.86 -8.01
CA ASP A 989 -50.54 0.42 -7.97
C ASP A 989 -51.04 0.20 -6.54
N TYR A 990 -50.13 -0.17 -5.63
CA TYR A 990 -50.40 -0.31 -4.20
C TYR A 990 -50.04 0.94 -3.37
N ASP A 991 -49.71 2.08 -4.00
CA ASP A 991 -49.31 3.34 -3.33
C ASP A 991 -48.11 3.17 -2.37
N ILE A 992 -47.16 2.29 -2.71
CA ILE A 992 -46.02 1.95 -1.87
C ILE A 992 -44.82 2.85 -2.19
N ALA A 993 -44.56 3.79 -1.29
CA ALA A 993 -43.31 4.56 -1.29
C ALA A 993 -42.17 3.77 -0.61
N GLN A 994 -41.10 3.50 -1.36
CA GLN A 994 -39.92 2.79 -0.85
C GLN A 994 -39.14 3.67 0.16
N PRO A 995 -38.68 3.11 1.30
CA PRO A 995 -37.91 3.85 2.31
C PRO A 995 -36.46 4.16 1.87
N ILE A 996 -35.98 3.49 0.81
CA ILE A 996 -34.74 3.77 0.09
C ILE A 996 -35.06 3.77 -1.41
N GLU A 997 -34.31 4.51 -2.22
CA GLU A 997 -34.47 4.55 -3.68
C GLU A 997 -33.95 3.26 -4.33
N GLN A 998 -34.58 2.12 -4.03
CA GLN A 998 -34.08 0.81 -4.45
C GLN A 998 -34.16 0.64 -5.96
N LEU A 999 -35.37 0.73 -6.54
CA LEU A 999 -35.58 0.48 -7.97
C LEU A 999 -35.18 1.65 -8.87
N ASN A 1000 -34.92 2.81 -8.29
CA ASN A 1000 -34.50 4.04 -8.98
C ASN A 1000 -33.04 4.40 -8.67
N MET A 1001 -32.29 3.51 -8.01
CA MET A 1001 -30.89 3.71 -7.72
C MET A 1001 -30.09 3.95 -9.00
N ILE A 1002 -29.15 4.90 -8.95
CA ILE A 1002 -28.18 5.14 -10.02
C ILE A 1002 -27.09 4.07 -9.94
N TYR A 1003 -26.82 3.43 -11.08
CA TYR A 1003 -25.73 2.47 -11.26
C TYR A 1003 -25.21 2.55 -12.68
N GLU A 1004 -23.93 2.27 -12.88
CA GLU A 1004 -23.29 2.28 -14.19
C GLU A 1004 -22.23 1.19 -14.28
N LEU A 1005 -22.29 0.36 -15.30
CA LEU A 1005 -21.22 -0.61 -15.56
C LEU A 1005 -20.07 0.09 -16.28
N PRO A 1006 -18.81 -0.03 -15.80
CA PRO A 1006 -17.67 0.40 -16.59
C PRO A 1006 -17.52 -0.50 -17.83
N GLU A 1007 -17.04 0.08 -18.93
CA GLU A 1007 -16.62 -0.66 -20.13
C GLU A 1007 -15.09 -0.83 -20.16
N GLU A 1008 -14.57 -1.75 -20.97
CA GLU A 1008 -13.11 -1.95 -21.13
C GLU A 1008 -12.37 -0.66 -21.51
N LYS A 1009 -13.00 0.21 -22.30
CA LYS A 1009 -12.43 1.49 -22.72
C LYS A 1009 -12.25 2.49 -21.57
N ASP A 1010 -13.04 2.35 -20.50
CA ASP A 1010 -13.02 3.24 -19.33
C ASP A 1010 -11.92 2.82 -18.33
N ILE A 1011 -11.31 1.65 -18.55
CA ILE A 1011 -10.30 1.04 -17.68
C ILE A 1011 -8.93 1.16 -18.36
N ASN A 1012 -7.99 1.83 -17.69
CA ASN A 1012 -6.64 1.98 -18.21
C ASN A 1012 -5.81 0.68 -18.02
N LYS A 1013 -4.56 0.67 -18.54
CA LYS A 1013 -3.65 -0.48 -18.40
C LYS A 1013 -3.27 -0.81 -16.95
N ASN A 1014 -3.49 0.11 -16.02
CA ASN A 1014 -3.25 -0.07 -14.59
C ASN A 1014 -4.50 -0.56 -13.85
N LEU A 1015 -5.57 -0.92 -14.56
CA LEU A 1015 -6.86 -1.36 -14.01
C LEU A 1015 -7.60 -0.27 -13.21
N GLU A 1016 -7.36 1.00 -13.54
CA GLU A 1016 -8.00 2.16 -12.92
C GLU A 1016 -9.09 2.74 -13.84
N ILE A 1017 -10.17 3.22 -13.25
CA ILE A 1017 -11.17 4.02 -13.96
C ILE A 1017 -10.71 5.47 -13.91
N VAL A 1018 -10.35 6.04 -15.05
CA VAL A 1018 -9.84 7.42 -15.14
C VAL A 1018 -10.99 8.37 -15.47
N TYR A 1019 -11.08 9.45 -14.71
CA TYR A 1019 -12.05 10.51 -14.95
C TYR A 1019 -11.34 11.71 -15.57
N HIS A 1020 -11.91 12.25 -16.64
CA HIS A 1020 -11.40 13.43 -17.33
C HIS A 1020 -12.34 14.61 -17.08
N ASP A 1021 -11.78 15.76 -16.65
CA ASP A 1021 -12.51 17.00 -16.37
C ASP A 1021 -13.64 16.89 -15.32
N ASN A 1022 -13.55 15.93 -14.39
CA ASN A 1022 -14.53 15.75 -13.31
C ASN A 1022 -14.21 16.65 -12.10
N LYS A 1023 -14.59 17.92 -12.25
CA LYS A 1023 -14.56 18.91 -11.17
C LYS A 1023 -15.78 18.78 -10.29
N VAL A 1024 -15.56 18.46 -9.03
CA VAL A 1024 -16.61 18.35 -8.01
C VAL A 1024 -16.40 19.36 -6.92
N ASN A 1025 -17.52 19.88 -6.40
CA ASN A 1025 -17.46 20.75 -5.24
C ASN A 1025 -16.87 19.99 -4.03
N PRO A 1026 -15.89 20.56 -3.29
CA PRO A 1026 -15.27 19.90 -2.13
C PRO A 1026 -16.28 19.41 -1.08
N TYR A 1027 -17.34 20.19 -0.85
CA TYR A 1027 -18.39 19.83 0.10
C TYR A 1027 -19.22 18.64 -0.39
N ALA A 1028 -19.48 18.54 -1.69
CA ALA A 1028 -20.18 17.40 -2.29
C ALA A 1028 -19.36 16.12 -2.11
N LEU A 1029 -18.06 16.15 -2.42
CA LEU A 1029 -17.15 15.02 -2.23
C LEU A 1029 -17.02 14.59 -0.76
N MET A 1030 -16.89 15.55 0.16
CA MET A 1030 -16.86 15.25 1.60
C MET A 1030 -18.18 14.63 2.09
N LYS A 1031 -19.32 15.13 1.60
CA LYS A 1031 -20.65 14.60 1.94
C LYS A 1031 -20.85 13.20 1.36
N PHE A 1032 -20.37 12.96 0.14
CA PHE A 1032 -20.34 11.64 -0.49
C PHE A 1032 -19.54 10.65 0.34
N ALA A 1033 -18.29 10.97 0.64
CA ALA A 1033 -17.42 10.13 1.47
C ALA A 1033 -18.03 9.85 2.84
N ALA A 1034 -18.63 10.86 3.48
CA ALA A 1034 -19.33 10.69 4.76
C ALA A 1034 -20.58 9.80 4.65
N SER A 1035 -21.31 9.87 3.54
CA SER A 1035 -22.54 9.08 3.32
C SER A 1035 -22.27 7.58 3.16
N LEU A 1036 -21.11 7.23 2.58
CA LEU A 1036 -20.65 5.85 2.41
C LEU A 1036 -19.75 5.38 3.55
N ASP A 1037 -19.49 6.22 4.56
CA ASP A 1037 -18.56 5.95 5.67
C ASP A 1037 -17.13 5.64 5.18
N MET A 1038 -16.70 6.33 4.12
CA MET A 1038 -15.35 6.19 3.57
C MET A 1038 -14.30 6.74 4.55
N LYS A 1039 -13.16 6.07 4.62
CA LYS A 1039 -12.00 6.49 5.39
C LYS A 1039 -11.19 7.46 4.55
N ARG A 1040 -10.80 8.57 5.17
CA ARG A 1040 -9.82 9.48 4.62
C ARG A 1040 -8.44 8.80 4.58
N GLY A 1041 -7.68 9.04 3.51
CA GLY A 1041 -6.26 8.70 3.44
C GLY A 1041 -5.39 9.41 4.48
N GLU A 1042 -4.10 9.10 4.45
CA GLU A 1042 -3.10 9.71 5.34
C GLU A 1042 -2.99 11.21 5.10
N VAL A 1043 -2.72 11.95 6.18
CA VAL A 1043 -2.50 13.38 6.12
C VAL A 1043 -1.01 13.61 5.94
N LEU A 1044 -0.65 14.20 4.81
CA LEU A 1044 0.72 14.53 4.46
C LEU A 1044 1.05 15.98 4.87
N ASP A 1045 2.20 16.46 4.41
CA ASP A 1045 2.67 17.82 4.68
C ASP A 1045 1.62 18.88 4.28
N ALA A 1046 1.65 20.00 4.99
CA ALA A 1046 0.66 21.08 4.92
C ALA A 1046 -0.79 20.65 5.27
N GLY A 1047 -1.00 19.47 5.85
CA GLY A 1047 -2.32 19.00 6.26
C GLY A 1047 -3.20 18.55 5.09
N THR A 1048 -2.59 18.11 4.00
CA THR A 1048 -3.27 17.67 2.77
C THR A 1048 -3.50 16.16 2.74
N PHE A 1049 -4.51 15.71 1.99
CA PHE A 1049 -4.78 14.30 1.69
C PHE A 1049 -5.42 14.17 0.29
N PHE A 1050 -5.31 12.99 -0.33
CA PHE A 1050 -5.52 12.81 -1.77
C PHE A 1050 -6.55 11.71 -2.11
N GLU A 1051 -7.09 11.05 -1.09
CA GLU A 1051 -7.95 9.89 -1.31
C GLU A 1051 -8.99 9.67 -0.21
N TYR A 1052 -10.08 9.02 -0.62
CA TYR A 1052 -11.03 8.35 0.26
C TYR A 1052 -11.12 6.87 -0.10
N SER A 1053 -11.22 5.99 0.90
CA SER A 1053 -11.31 4.54 0.72
C SER A 1053 -12.51 3.94 1.44
N LEU A 1054 -13.20 3.01 0.77
CA LEU A 1054 -14.31 2.23 1.29
C LEU A 1054 -13.96 0.74 1.29
N LYS A 1055 -13.79 0.17 2.48
CA LYS A 1055 -13.61 -1.28 2.65
C LYS A 1055 -14.96 -1.95 2.91
N ASP A 1056 -15.39 -2.83 2.01
CA ASP A 1056 -16.57 -3.66 2.21
C ASP A 1056 -16.21 -5.15 2.31
N GLU A 1057 -16.38 -5.70 3.50
CA GLU A 1057 -16.00 -7.08 3.84
C GLU A 1057 -17.01 -8.11 3.34
N ILE A 1058 -18.24 -7.68 2.99
CA ILE A 1058 -19.28 -8.55 2.42
C ILE A 1058 -19.05 -8.72 0.93
N ALA A 1059 -18.86 -7.62 0.20
CA ALA A 1059 -18.52 -7.65 -1.22
C ALA A 1059 -17.09 -8.17 -1.46
N LYS A 1060 -16.25 -8.21 -0.41
CA LYS A 1060 -14.82 -8.52 -0.45
C LYS A 1060 -14.08 -7.58 -1.41
N ILE A 1061 -14.40 -6.30 -1.35
CA ILE A 1061 -13.86 -5.25 -2.21
C ILE A 1061 -13.44 -4.03 -1.37
N MET A 1062 -12.27 -3.49 -1.68
CA MET A 1062 -11.87 -2.13 -1.32
C MET A 1062 -12.03 -1.22 -2.54
N PHE A 1063 -12.70 -0.09 -2.36
CA PHE A 1063 -12.86 0.94 -3.37
C PHE A 1063 -12.13 2.20 -2.94
N VAL A 1064 -11.28 2.75 -3.80
CA VAL A 1064 -10.49 3.96 -3.53
C VAL A 1064 -10.78 4.99 -4.60
N ILE A 1065 -11.06 6.23 -4.19
CA ILE A 1065 -11.19 7.37 -5.08
C ILE A 1065 -10.04 8.34 -4.82
N HIS A 1066 -9.33 8.72 -5.88
CA HIS A 1066 -8.21 9.64 -5.84
C HIS A 1066 -8.60 10.98 -6.46
N PHE A 1067 -8.12 12.06 -5.84
CA PHE A 1067 -8.37 13.43 -6.25
C PHE A 1067 -7.13 14.30 -5.98
N ASN A 1068 -7.09 15.47 -6.62
CA ASN A 1068 -5.93 16.35 -6.62
C ASN A 1068 -5.41 16.72 -5.22
N TYR A 1069 -6.24 17.22 -4.29
CA TYR A 1069 -5.97 17.34 -2.85
C TYR A 1069 -7.17 17.92 -2.08
N LEU A 1070 -7.26 17.63 -0.79
CA LEU A 1070 -8.11 18.33 0.19
C LEU A 1070 -7.30 18.65 1.45
N MET A 1071 -7.68 19.70 2.18
CA MET A 1071 -7.01 20.10 3.43
C MET A 1071 -7.83 19.78 4.68
N VAL A 1072 -7.16 19.35 5.75
CA VAL A 1072 -7.84 19.06 7.02
C VAL A 1072 -8.23 20.36 7.73
N GLY A 1073 -9.51 20.50 8.05
CA GLY A 1073 -10.04 21.64 8.81
C GLY A 1073 -10.21 22.92 7.99
N TYR A 1074 -10.00 22.87 6.68
CA TYR A 1074 -10.21 23.96 5.75
C TYR A 1074 -11.07 23.45 4.58
N VAL A 1075 -12.18 24.15 4.31
CA VAL A 1075 -13.01 23.87 3.14
C VAL A 1075 -12.51 24.78 2.02
N GLN A 1076 -11.94 24.18 0.99
CA GLN A 1076 -11.47 24.91 -0.19
C GLN A 1076 -12.66 25.49 -0.96
N GLU A 1077 -12.47 26.65 -1.57
CA GLU A 1077 -13.48 27.29 -2.43
C GLU A 1077 -13.40 26.79 -3.88
N GLU A 1078 -12.23 26.32 -4.31
CA GLU A 1078 -12.00 25.78 -5.65
C GLU A 1078 -12.51 24.33 -5.76
N ASP A 1079 -12.96 23.96 -6.95
CA ASP A 1079 -13.40 22.59 -7.24
C ASP A 1079 -12.23 21.61 -7.16
N VAL A 1080 -12.55 20.38 -6.76
CA VAL A 1080 -11.63 19.26 -6.62
C VAL A 1080 -11.75 18.38 -7.86
N ASP A 1081 -10.62 18.06 -8.48
CA ASP A 1081 -10.58 17.16 -9.63
C ASP A 1081 -10.54 15.70 -9.12
N ILE A 1082 -11.57 14.92 -9.41
CA ILE A 1082 -11.53 13.46 -9.24
C ILE A 1082 -10.70 12.91 -10.39
N GLU A 1083 -9.55 12.30 -10.09
CA GLU A 1083 -8.60 11.81 -11.09
C GLU A 1083 -8.95 10.38 -11.54
N ARG A 1084 -9.17 9.50 -10.56
CA ARG A 1084 -9.36 8.07 -10.82
C ARG A 1084 -10.03 7.34 -9.67
N ALA A 1085 -10.63 6.20 -9.98
CA ALA A 1085 -11.10 5.23 -9.00
C ALA A 1085 -10.46 3.85 -9.22
N VAL A 1086 -10.16 3.17 -8.12
CA VAL A 1086 -9.46 1.88 -8.12
C VAL A 1086 -10.21 0.89 -7.23
N PHE A 1087 -10.28 -0.37 -7.69
CA PHE A 1087 -10.88 -1.46 -6.92
C PHE A 1087 -9.82 -2.49 -6.57
N TYR A 1088 -9.89 -3.03 -5.35
CA TYR A 1088 -9.03 -4.11 -4.89
C TYR A 1088 -9.87 -5.23 -4.30
N LYS A 1089 -9.55 -6.47 -4.66
CA LYS A 1089 -10.16 -7.65 -4.04
C LYS A 1089 -9.58 -7.86 -2.64
N LEU A 1090 -10.44 -8.11 -1.66
CA LEU A 1090 -10.03 -8.51 -0.32
C LEU A 1090 -9.84 -10.04 -0.24
N ASP A 1091 -8.85 -10.48 0.55
CA ASP A 1091 -8.66 -11.89 0.87
C ASP A 1091 -9.62 -12.40 1.98
N GLU A 1092 -9.46 -13.66 2.39
CA GLU A 1092 -10.30 -14.27 3.43
C GLU A 1092 -10.21 -13.52 4.77
N ASP A 1093 -9.02 -13.00 5.10
CA ASP A 1093 -8.72 -12.22 6.30
C ASP A 1093 -9.05 -10.71 6.14
N ASN A 1094 -9.74 -10.35 5.04
CA ASN A 1094 -10.09 -8.97 4.69
C ASN A 1094 -8.87 -8.05 4.46
N ASN A 1095 -7.71 -8.57 4.09
CA ASN A 1095 -6.55 -7.78 3.65
C ASN A 1095 -6.57 -7.56 2.14
N PHE A 1096 -5.81 -6.58 1.67
CA PHE A 1096 -5.66 -6.27 0.25
C PHE A 1096 -4.25 -5.77 -0.04
N ASP A 1097 -3.86 -5.83 -1.30
CA ASP A 1097 -2.55 -5.41 -1.79
C ASP A 1097 -2.72 -4.15 -2.66
N PHE A 1098 -2.21 -3.01 -2.18
CA PHE A 1098 -2.29 -1.74 -2.89
C PHE A 1098 -1.60 -1.75 -4.25
N ASN A 1099 -0.65 -2.67 -4.47
CA ASN A 1099 0.08 -2.82 -5.73
C ASN A 1099 -0.61 -3.78 -6.71
N CYS A 1100 -1.73 -4.40 -6.31
CA CYS A 1100 -2.47 -5.34 -7.13
C CYS A 1100 -3.93 -4.87 -7.32
N PRO A 1101 -4.16 -3.80 -8.10
CA PRO A 1101 -5.50 -3.39 -8.47
C PRO A 1101 -6.22 -4.54 -9.20
N SER A 1102 -7.52 -4.64 -8.99
CA SER A 1102 -8.36 -5.70 -9.54
C SER A 1102 -9.19 -5.16 -10.69
N ASN A 1103 -9.30 -5.93 -11.77
CA ASN A 1103 -10.14 -5.56 -12.90
C ASN A 1103 -11.60 -5.38 -12.44
N PRO A 1104 -12.19 -4.17 -12.54
CA PRO A 1104 -13.56 -3.92 -12.09
C PRO A 1104 -14.60 -4.83 -12.76
N LEU A 1105 -14.33 -5.30 -13.99
CA LEU A 1105 -15.23 -6.18 -14.76
C LEU A 1105 -15.33 -7.60 -14.19
N GLU A 1106 -14.34 -8.03 -13.41
CA GLU A 1106 -14.26 -9.37 -12.81
C GLU A 1106 -14.78 -9.41 -11.36
N LEU A 1107 -15.10 -8.26 -10.80
CA LEU A 1107 -15.58 -8.11 -9.42
C LEU A 1107 -17.11 -8.21 -9.34
N ASN A 1108 -17.64 -8.11 -8.12
CA ASN A 1108 -19.07 -8.11 -7.87
C ASN A 1108 -19.75 -6.94 -8.62
N LYS A 1109 -20.50 -7.27 -9.68
CA LYS A 1109 -21.13 -6.30 -10.59
C LYS A 1109 -22.03 -5.30 -9.88
N ARG A 1110 -22.79 -5.75 -8.87
CA ARG A 1110 -23.67 -4.90 -8.07
C ARG A 1110 -22.85 -3.80 -7.39
N PHE A 1111 -21.81 -4.17 -6.64
CA PHE A 1111 -20.99 -3.21 -5.92
C PHE A 1111 -20.25 -2.25 -6.86
N VAL A 1112 -19.59 -2.77 -7.90
CA VAL A 1112 -18.84 -1.95 -8.88
C VAL A 1112 -19.77 -0.97 -9.57
N SER A 1113 -20.92 -1.44 -10.08
CA SER A 1113 -21.82 -0.57 -10.82
C SER A 1113 -22.44 0.52 -9.96
N SER A 1114 -22.76 0.22 -8.71
CA SER A 1114 -23.22 1.23 -7.76
C SER A 1114 -22.13 2.28 -7.49
N MET A 1115 -20.87 1.87 -7.28
CA MET A 1115 -19.79 2.83 -6.99
C MET A 1115 -19.52 3.74 -8.18
N CYS A 1116 -19.44 3.18 -9.40
CA CYS A 1116 -19.27 3.97 -10.62
C CYS A 1116 -20.44 4.94 -10.83
N GLY A 1117 -21.68 4.46 -10.69
CA GLY A 1117 -22.87 5.31 -10.82
C GLY A 1117 -22.93 6.44 -9.81
N LEU A 1118 -22.58 6.17 -8.54
CA LEU A 1118 -22.55 7.19 -7.50
C LEU A 1118 -21.42 8.21 -7.71
N VAL A 1119 -20.26 7.81 -8.23
CA VAL A 1119 -19.19 8.76 -8.57
C VAL A 1119 -19.57 9.66 -9.73
N LYS A 1120 -20.29 9.13 -10.73
CA LYS A 1120 -20.79 9.94 -11.85
C LYS A 1120 -21.90 10.91 -11.46
N GLU A 1121 -22.63 10.62 -10.39
CA GLU A 1121 -23.66 11.53 -9.86
C GLU A 1121 -23.05 12.75 -9.14
N LEU A 1122 -21.81 12.64 -8.64
CA LEU A 1122 -21.06 13.75 -8.03
C LEU A 1122 -20.67 14.79 -9.07
#